data_AF-A0A2T3KD91-F1
#
_entry.id   AF-A0A2T3KD91-F1
#
_cell.length_a   1.000
_cell.length_b   1.000
_cell.length_c   1.000
_cell.angle_alpha   90.00
_cell.angle_beta   90.00
_cell.angle_gamma   90.00
#
_symmetry.space_group_name_H-M   'P 1'
#
loop_
_entity.id
_entity.type
_entity.pdbx_description
1 polymer ?
#
loop_
_entity_poly.entity_id
_entity_poly.type
_entity_poly.pdbx_seq_one_letter_code
_entity_poly.pdbx_strand_id
1 'polypeptide(L)'
;MSIEYKKGYCSLCRSRCGTINQVKNDKLIKVEPDPTHPTGAAMCMKGRAAPELVHNPNRIQFPMKRTTPKTNPDPGWQRISWDEALDIVSENLTKIKKQSGAEAVAFGVTTPSGTPMSDSIDWVERFIHAFGSPNICYGTEVCNWHKDHAHAFTFGCGMPIADYSNADLIMLWGHNPTNTWLSQANAIGEGRKRGARTLVIDPRKTPLAASADVWLQVKPGTDAAVAMGLIQLMITDDMFDQSFVRCWTNAPFLVRSDDQTLLKAIDCAEITIADGDYVVWNTQQQQLMSYNSDLVIADNLGAELALSGQYPILLKDGTTVVCQPSFSLLKQVCEYYTADQVEAISGVKAPDLLKAAKLIASSHRVAYHAWTGIAQQLNATQTERAIAILYALTGSFDQQGGNRRYIQPPINKMNGLDLMTKQQRAKALGLKERPLGPAKQGWIGTRDMYQAIITAKPYKVRGFVAFGGNLLLSQADTELGIEAFQQLEFHVHCDLFETPTTRYADVLLPVNTPWEREAIRAGFEINAEAVSHIQLRQQMVTSRGEAKSDTEIVFALAKKLGMGNVFFNGDIEAAWDHMLHPLGLTVAQLRKKPAGISFPLQQSTLQYRHLHQGKVNGFDTPSKRVEIYSETLLNAGYAPLPEIKQANAVDVALPLLLTSVKNGYYCHSQQRNLVSLRKRAPLPMAFISRSVATKKGINNGDWIIIKTAEGQAHFCVSVDPDLEDNVVAAEYGWWQACDDIGRDGFPVSGLGSSNYNRLISARKTDAISGSVPMRVGCCDIALSTELVSNRRPWAGKIAFVITKKKLLTNGVMEITFTANDNRQLPDYLAGQHISLCVNQGTAAEITRAYSLTGAAQVADRTRYTIAVRHQTGRDKQGNIVEGKMSSYLHQHLQQGDIVHLSAPSGNFTLPQKIDYPVVIFAGGIGITPFISFLESISEPETMPEVWLYYANLNSDTHAFADRLNTLAHRMPKLHVINHYNDPLPRDNKGEDYATSELITAAVVNDTLLEQRARFYLCGPEPMMQAITEQLIERDVAKFDIFSEAFQSQSVVKIKTNQQFKVKFLRSKKDDVTWTSADGSILDFGDKMKISMPSGCRVGQCESCAVRIVSGQVIHLNGKQPEDPQMCLACQAIPTSDLILDI
;
A
#
# COMPACT_ATOMS: atom_id res chain seq x y z
N MET A 1 29.39 -17.84 -13.79
CA MET A 1 28.06 -18.26 -14.28
C MET A 1 27.31 -17.04 -14.79
N SER A 2 26.52 -17.20 -15.87
CA SER A 2 25.75 -16.12 -16.51
C SER A 2 24.49 -15.76 -15.71
N ILE A 3 24.05 -14.50 -15.81
CA ILE A 3 22.74 -14.05 -15.30
C ILE A 3 21.64 -14.57 -16.23
N GLU A 4 20.64 -15.23 -15.68
CA GLU A 4 19.40 -15.60 -16.37
C GLU A 4 18.38 -14.47 -16.28
N TYR A 5 17.71 -14.17 -17.39
CA TYR A 5 16.63 -13.18 -17.46
C TYR A 5 15.31 -13.89 -17.68
N LYS A 6 14.47 -13.93 -16.64
CA LYS A 6 13.18 -14.63 -16.66
C LYS A 6 12.01 -13.64 -16.70
N LYS A 7 11.16 -13.78 -17.72
CA LYS A 7 9.91 -13.00 -17.85
C LYS A 7 8.82 -13.55 -16.91
N GLY A 8 8.03 -12.65 -16.34
CA GLY A 8 6.89 -12.97 -15.47
C GLY A 8 6.11 -11.72 -15.07
N TYR A 9 5.39 -11.78 -13.96
CA TYR A 9 4.69 -10.64 -13.37
C TYR A 9 4.79 -10.66 -11.83
N CYS A 10 4.74 -9.48 -11.21
CA CYS A 10 4.74 -9.34 -9.75
C CYS A 10 3.31 -9.48 -9.20
N SER A 11 3.01 -10.52 -8.41
CA SER A 11 1.68 -10.75 -7.81
C SER A 11 1.51 -10.16 -6.41
N LEU A 12 2.40 -9.28 -5.93
CA LEU A 12 2.27 -8.67 -4.60
C LEU A 12 1.03 -7.75 -4.44
N CYS A 13 0.37 -7.35 -5.54
CA CYS A 13 -0.87 -6.58 -5.50
C CYS A 13 -1.67 -6.74 -6.80
N ARG A 14 -2.88 -6.17 -6.83
CA ARG A 14 -3.81 -6.22 -7.97
C ARG A 14 -3.25 -5.68 -9.29
N SER A 15 -2.23 -4.82 -9.26
CA SER A 15 -1.64 -4.24 -10.46
C SER A 15 -0.96 -5.27 -11.36
N ARG A 16 -0.48 -6.40 -10.80
CA ARG A 16 0.18 -7.50 -11.52
C ARG A 16 1.15 -7.03 -12.60
N CYS A 17 2.08 -6.14 -12.22
CA CYS A 17 3.01 -5.51 -13.15
C CYS A 17 3.87 -6.57 -13.86
N GLY A 18 4.00 -6.50 -15.17
CA GLY A 18 4.93 -7.34 -15.93
C GLY A 18 6.38 -7.06 -15.54
N THR A 19 7.20 -8.10 -15.48
CA THR A 19 8.56 -8.05 -14.93
C THR A 19 9.58 -8.85 -15.72
N ILE A 20 10.82 -8.34 -15.74
CA ILE A 20 12.04 -9.07 -16.07
C ILE A 20 12.77 -9.34 -14.75
N ASN A 21 13.03 -10.61 -14.46
CA ASN A 21 13.65 -11.06 -13.21
C ASN A 21 15.05 -11.56 -13.53
N GLN A 22 16.06 -10.93 -12.92
CA GLN A 22 17.45 -11.32 -13.06
C GLN A 22 17.80 -12.33 -11.97
N VAL A 23 18.25 -13.51 -12.38
CA VAL A 23 18.60 -14.62 -11.49
C VAL A 23 20.03 -15.05 -11.76
N LYS A 24 20.83 -15.19 -10.70
CA LYS A 24 22.21 -15.69 -10.77
C LYS A 24 22.37 -16.74 -9.69
N ASN A 25 22.83 -17.94 -10.02
CA ASN A 25 23.05 -19.03 -9.05
C ASN A 25 21.82 -19.29 -8.15
N ASP A 26 20.63 -19.36 -8.76
CA ASP A 26 19.35 -19.53 -8.02
C ASP A 26 19.05 -18.41 -6.98
N LYS A 27 19.66 -17.23 -7.16
CA LYS A 27 19.44 -16.03 -6.37
C LYS A 27 18.78 -14.97 -7.22
N LEU A 28 17.59 -14.52 -6.81
CA LEU A 28 16.95 -13.34 -7.39
C LEU A 28 17.77 -12.10 -7.01
N ILE A 29 18.42 -11.47 -8.00
CA ILE A 29 19.30 -10.31 -7.77
C ILE A 29 18.62 -8.98 -8.08
N LYS A 30 17.68 -8.96 -9.03
CA LYS A 30 16.99 -7.74 -9.46
C LYS A 30 15.64 -8.06 -10.10
N VAL A 31 14.66 -7.18 -9.92
CA VAL A 31 13.38 -7.20 -10.63
C VAL A 31 13.19 -5.85 -11.30
N GLU A 32 12.88 -5.87 -12.59
CA GLU A 32 12.66 -4.69 -13.42
C GLU A 32 11.31 -4.79 -14.14
N PRO A 33 10.67 -3.65 -14.49
CA PRO A 33 9.48 -3.67 -15.34
C PRO A 33 9.78 -4.33 -16.70
N ASP A 34 8.83 -5.07 -17.28
CA ASP A 34 8.85 -5.53 -18.68
C ASP A 34 7.91 -4.66 -19.53
N PRO A 35 8.39 -3.62 -20.24
CA PRO A 35 7.53 -2.77 -21.06
C PRO A 35 6.80 -3.50 -22.20
N THR A 36 7.22 -4.72 -22.55
CA THR A 36 6.54 -5.55 -23.56
C THR A 36 5.30 -6.27 -23.02
N HIS A 37 5.13 -6.32 -21.69
CA HIS A 37 3.95 -6.88 -21.05
C HIS A 37 2.85 -5.81 -20.92
N PRO A 38 1.56 -6.13 -21.13
CA PRO A 38 0.46 -5.14 -21.12
C PRO A 38 0.34 -4.30 -19.83
N THR A 39 0.83 -4.83 -18.70
CA THR A 39 0.85 -4.16 -17.39
C THR A 39 2.26 -3.76 -16.91
N GLY A 40 3.28 -3.90 -17.76
CA GLY A 40 4.69 -3.79 -17.37
C GLY A 40 5.36 -2.45 -17.66
N ALA A 41 4.61 -1.41 -18.06
CA ALA A 41 5.17 -0.07 -18.30
C ALA A 41 5.84 0.57 -17.07
N ALA A 42 5.45 0.18 -15.85
CA ALA A 42 6.01 0.69 -14.61
C ALA A 42 5.93 -0.36 -13.48
N MET A 43 6.82 -0.23 -12.49
CA MET A 43 6.81 -1.07 -11.28
C MET A 43 7.13 -0.25 -10.03
N CYS A 44 6.48 -0.57 -8.91
CA CYS A 44 6.70 0.11 -7.64
C CYS A 44 7.91 -0.43 -6.86
N MET A 45 8.35 0.32 -5.84
CA MET A 45 9.49 -0.07 -4.99
C MET A 45 9.29 -1.41 -4.27
N LYS A 46 8.06 -1.77 -3.92
CA LYS A 46 7.76 -3.07 -3.30
C LYS A 46 8.14 -4.25 -4.21
N GLY A 47 7.90 -4.11 -5.52
CA GLY A 47 8.33 -5.10 -6.51
C GLY A 47 9.84 -5.10 -6.72
N ARG A 48 10.49 -3.93 -6.67
CA ARG A 48 11.96 -3.82 -6.76
C ARG A 48 12.69 -4.40 -5.54
N ALA A 49 12.07 -4.33 -4.37
CA ALA A 49 12.56 -4.92 -3.12
C ALA A 49 12.34 -6.44 -3.02
N ALA A 50 11.84 -7.09 -4.07
CA ALA A 50 11.62 -8.54 -4.10
C ALA A 50 12.87 -9.37 -3.72
N PRO A 51 14.11 -9.03 -4.14
CA PRO A 51 15.30 -9.73 -3.67
C PRO A 51 15.43 -9.76 -2.14
N GLU A 52 15.19 -8.62 -1.48
CA GLU A 52 15.21 -8.51 -0.01
C GLU A 52 14.11 -9.36 0.65
N LEU A 53 12.95 -9.48 0.00
CA LEU A 53 11.84 -10.30 0.50
C LEU A 53 12.12 -11.80 0.37
N VAL A 54 12.49 -12.25 -0.83
CA VAL A 54 12.75 -13.67 -1.13
C VAL A 54 13.84 -14.22 -0.24
N HIS A 55 14.91 -13.46 -0.07
CA HIS A 55 16.09 -13.86 0.69
C HIS A 55 16.09 -13.28 2.10
N ASN A 56 14.97 -12.81 2.66
CA ASN A 56 15.00 -12.27 4.02
C ASN A 56 15.37 -13.37 5.04
N PRO A 57 16.34 -13.14 5.96
CA PRO A 57 16.76 -14.15 6.93
C PRO A 57 15.65 -14.52 7.92
N ASN A 58 14.71 -13.60 8.18
CA ASN A 58 13.63 -13.81 9.16
C ASN A 58 12.46 -14.59 8.57
N ARG A 59 12.57 -15.09 7.32
CA ARG A 59 11.53 -15.92 6.72
C ARG A 59 11.43 -17.26 7.44
N ILE A 60 10.20 -17.71 7.63
CA ILE A 60 9.96 -19.07 8.08
C ILE A 60 10.26 -20.00 6.92
N GLN A 61 11.13 -20.98 7.17
CA GLN A 61 11.62 -21.92 6.16
C GLN A 61 11.18 -23.37 6.39
N PHE A 62 10.64 -23.68 7.57
CA PHE A 62 10.27 -25.05 7.96
C PHE A 62 8.92 -25.05 8.68
N PRO A 63 8.14 -26.13 8.60
CA PRO A 63 6.97 -26.32 9.46
C PRO A 63 7.38 -26.29 10.94
N MET A 64 6.59 -25.61 11.77
CA MET A 64 6.85 -25.47 13.19
C MET A 64 5.62 -25.75 14.03
N LYS A 65 5.83 -26.31 15.21
CA LYS A 65 4.81 -26.61 16.23
C LYS A 65 5.06 -25.77 17.48
N ARG A 66 3.99 -25.22 18.04
CA ARG A 66 4.02 -24.51 19.31
C ARG A 66 4.24 -25.48 20.47
N THR A 67 5.09 -25.14 21.44
CA THR A 67 5.35 -25.97 22.63
C THR A 67 4.87 -25.35 23.93
N THR A 68 4.50 -24.05 23.92
CA THR A 68 4.01 -23.33 25.10
C THR A 68 2.50 -23.00 24.97
N PRO A 69 1.79 -22.69 26.07
CA PRO A 69 0.40 -22.24 26.01
C PRO A 69 0.22 -20.93 25.23
N LYS A 70 -0.90 -20.74 24.51
CA LYS A 70 -1.21 -19.54 23.70
C LYS A 70 -1.18 -18.20 24.46
N THR A 71 -1.19 -18.24 25.79
CA THR A 71 -1.02 -17.08 26.67
C THR A 71 0.43 -16.66 26.85
N ASN A 72 1.40 -17.52 26.54
CA ASN A 72 2.83 -17.20 26.57
C ASN A 72 3.21 -16.37 25.33
N PRO A 73 3.88 -15.20 25.52
CA PRO A 73 4.32 -14.36 24.41
C PRO A 73 5.32 -15.04 23.46
N ASP A 74 6.10 -16.01 23.96
CA ASP A 74 6.97 -16.86 23.14
C ASP A 74 6.27 -18.19 22.83
N PRO A 75 5.97 -18.50 21.55
CA PRO A 75 5.38 -19.78 21.16
C PRO A 75 6.26 -21.01 21.44
N GLY A 76 7.58 -20.83 21.63
CA GLY A 76 8.53 -21.92 21.78
C GLY A 76 8.53 -22.84 20.56
N TRP A 77 8.63 -22.26 19.35
CA TRP A 77 8.53 -23.01 18.10
C TRP A 77 9.53 -24.17 18.03
N GLN A 78 9.02 -25.36 17.78
CA GLN A 78 9.80 -26.55 17.48
C GLN A 78 9.63 -26.91 16.01
N ARG A 79 10.74 -27.04 15.26
CA ARG A 79 10.70 -27.53 13.88
C ARG A 79 10.14 -28.95 13.84
N ILE A 80 9.21 -29.20 12.91
CA ILE A 80 8.63 -30.51 12.61
C ILE A 80 8.74 -30.80 11.12
N SER A 81 8.51 -32.05 10.71
CA SER A 81 8.47 -32.41 9.29
C SER A 81 7.14 -31.99 8.64
N TRP A 82 7.10 -31.91 7.32
CA TRP A 82 5.84 -31.70 6.59
C TRP A 82 4.82 -32.81 6.82
N ASP A 83 5.26 -34.08 6.90
CA ASP A 83 4.34 -35.20 7.12
C ASP A 83 3.70 -35.11 8.50
N GLU A 84 4.50 -34.84 9.54
CA GLU A 84 4.00 -34.61 10.90
C GLU A 84 3.04 -33.41 10.94
N ALA A 85 3.38 -32.30 10.28
CA ALA A 85 2.52 -31.13 10.22
C ALA A 85 1.17 -31.45 9.56
N LEU A 86 1.18 -32.13 8.42
CA LEU A 86 -0.05 -32.51 7.70
C LEU A 86 -0.91 -33.51 8.49
N ASP A 87 -0.29 -34.43 9.22
CA ASP A 87 -0.99 -35.38 10.09
C ASP A 87 -1.66 -34.65 11.26
N ILE A 88 -0.92 -33.81 12.00
CA ILE A 88 -1.48 -32.98 13.09
C ILE A 88 -2.67 -32.14 12.60
N VAL A 89 -2.52 -31.48 11.44
CA VAL A 89 -3.57 -30.63 10.88
C VAL A 89 -4.79 -31.47 10.47
N SER A 90 -4.59 -32.53 9.69
CA SER A 90 -5.70 -33.34 9.18
C SER A 90 -6.46 -34.07 10.29
N GLU A 91 -5.77 -34.58 11.31
CA GLU A 91 -6.38 -35.24 12.47
C GLU A 91 -7.25 -34.26 13.28
N ASN A 92 -6.73 -33.07 13.60
CA ASN A 92 -7.49 -32.08 14.37
C ASN A 92 -8.68 -31.52 13.59
N LEU A 93 -8.53 -31.25 12.30
CA LEU A 93 -9.64 -30.80 11.45
C LEU A 93 -10.73 -31.88 11.33
N THR A 94 -10.33 -33.14 11.17
CA THR A 94 -11.26 -34.28 11.13
C THR A 94 -12.00 -34.45 12.46
N LYS A 95 -11.28 -34.36 13.58
CA LYS A 95 -11.83 -34.41 14.94
C LYS A 95 -12.90 -33.33 15.14
N ILE A 96 -12.58 -32.07 14.84
CA ILE A 96 -13.52 -30.94 14.99
C ILE A 96 -14.74 -31.13 14.09
N LYS A 97 -14.52 -31.46 12.80
CA LYS A 97 -15.60 -31.68 11.83
C LYS A 97 -16.55 -32.79 12.27
N LYS A 98 -16.03 -33.91 12.78
CA LYS A 98 -16.84 -35.05 13.26
C LYS A 98 -17.64 -34.70 14.52
N GLN A 99 -17.08 -33.91 15.43
CA GLN A 99 -17.69 -33.60 16.72
C GLN A 99 -18.67 -32.41 16.68
N SER A 100 -18.42 -31.41 15.83
CA SER A 100 -19.11 -30.12 15.88
C SER A 100 -19.53 -29.59 14.50
N GLY A 101 -19.33 -30.35 13.43
CA GLY A 101 -19.59 -29.92 12.07
C GLY A 101 -18.42 -29.14 11.46
N ALA A 102 -18.42 -29.03 10.13
CA ALA A 102 -17.37 -28.33 9.39
C ALA A 102 -17.39 -26.80 9.64
N GLU A 103 -18.55 -26.26 10.01
CA GLU A 103 -18.74 -24.85 10.39
C GLU A 103 -17.97 -24.45 11.67
N ALA A 104 -17.61 -25.42 12.52
CA ALA A 104 -16.80 -25.17 13.70
C ALA A 104 -15.32 -24.86 13.38
N VAL A 105 -14.92 -24.92 12.09
CA VAL A 105 -13.62 -24.46 11.61
C VAL A 105 -13.82 -23.23 10.73
N ALA A 106 -13.25 -22.10 11.13
CA ALA A 106 -13.18 -20.91 10.29
C ALA A 106 -11.87 -20.88 9.49
N PHE A 107 -11.88 -20.20 8.35
CA PHE A 107 -10.73 -20.08 7.47
C PHE A 107 -10.37 -18.60 7.24
N GLY A 108 -9.12 -18.23 7.45
CA GLY A 108 -8.59 -16.92 7.10
C GLY A 108 -7.98 -16.93 5.71
N VAL A 109 -8.37 -15.99 4.84
CA VAL A 109 -7.78 -15.86 3.50
C VAL A 109 -7.43 -14.39 3.27
N THR A 110 -6.16 -14.12 2.96
CA THR A 110 -5.75 -12.74 2.65
C THR A 110 -6.33 -12.23 1.33
N THR A 111 -6.52 -10.91 1.24
CA THR A 111 -7.03 -10.29 0.02
C THR A 111 -6.05 -10.46 -1.16
N PRO A 112 -6.54 -10.85 -2.37
CA PRO A 112 -5.71 -10.88 -3.58
C PRO A 112 -5.33 -9.46 -4.06
N SER A 113 -5.86 -8.40 -3.43
CA SER A 113 -5.56 -7.02 -3.83
C SER A 113 -4.22 -6.50 -3.33
N GLY A 114 -3.64 -7.12 -2.30
CA GLY A 114 -2.41 -6.67 -1.64
C GLY A 114 -1.49 -7.80 -1.17
N THR A 115 -1.70 -9.02 -1.68
CA THR A 115 -0.92 -10.22 -1.36
C THR A 115 -0.82 -11.13 -2.59
N PRO A 116 0.14 -12.07 -2.61
CA PRO A 116 0.23 -13.05 -3.69
C PRO A 116 -0.80 -14.18 -3.61
N MET A 117 -1.80 -14.07 -2.73
CA MET A 117 -2.88 -15.05 -2.61
C MET A 117 -3.65 -15.22 -3.93
N SER A 118 -3.65 -14.23 -4.82
CA SER A 118 -4.30 -14.34 -6.13
C SER A 118 -3.80 -15.50 -6.99
N ASP A 119 -2.61 -16.02 -6.71
CA ASP A 119 -2.03 -17.17 -7.42
C ASP A 119 -2.67 -18.51 -6.99
N SER A 120 -3.28 -18.56 -5.81
CA SER A 120 -3.74 -19.80 -5.16
C SER A 120 -5.21 -19.74 -4.69
N ILE A 121 -5.84 -18.57 -4.78
CA ILE A 121 -7.13 -18.29 -4.13
C ILE A 121 -8.24 -19.24 -4.53
N ASP A 122 -8.33 -19.58 -5.82
CA ASP A 122 -9.36 -20.50 -6.31
C ASP A 122 -9.18 -21.92 -5.73
N TRP A 123 -7.94 -22.35 -5.48
CA TRP A 123 -7.65 -23.65 -4.88
C TRP A 123 -7.88 -23.66 -3.37
N VAL A 124 -7.55 -22.57 -2.69
CA VAL A 124 -7.82 -22.39 -1.27
C VAL A 124 -9.33 -22.36 -1.02
N GLU A 125 -10.10 -21.58 -1.79
CA GLU A 125 -11.56 -21.55 -1.66
C GLU A 125 -12.20 -22.90 -2.01
N ARG A 126 -11.71 -23.58 -3.05
CA ARG A 126 -12.13 -24.96 -3.37
C ARG A 126 -11.92 -25.89 -2.19
N PHE A 127 -10.79 -25.78 -1.49
CA PHE A 127 -10.47 -26.62 -0.33
C PHE A 127 -11.44 -26.37 0.81
N ILE A 128 -11.72 -25.09 1.10
CA ILE A 128 -12.63 -24.69 2.16
C ILE A 128 -14.06 -25.16 1.87
N HIS A 129 -14.53 -24.98 0.64
CA HIS A 129 -15.86 -25.41 0.22
C HIS A 129 -15.98 -26.94 0.24
N ALA A 130 -14.98 -27.68 -0.25
CA ALA A 130 -14.95 -29.14 -0.18
C ALA A 130 -14.87 -29.67 1.26
N PHE A 131 -14.14 -28.97 2.14
CA PHE A 131 -14.13 -29.26 3.58
C PHE A 131 -15.51 -29.05 4.19
N GLY A 132 -16.31 -28.12 3.65
CA GLY A 132 -17.69 -27.85 4.04
C GLY A 132 -17.84 -26.72 5.04
N SER A 133 -16.83 -25.87 5.21
CA SER A 133 -16.96 -24.70 6.09
C SER A 133 -17.58 -23.52 5.33
N PRO A 134 -18.65 -22.91 5.86
CA PRO A 134 -19.25 -21.70 5.31
C PRO A 134 -18.60 -20.41 5.90
N ASN A 135 -17.49 -20.53 6.62
CA ASN A 135 -16.93 -19.46 7.46
C ASN A 135 -15.54 -19.03 6.98
N ILE A 136 -15.49 -18.09 6.04
CA ILE A 136 -14.25 -17.54 5.47
C ILE A 136 -14.08 -16.08 5.90
N CYS A 137 -13.03 -15.77 6.67
CA CYS A 137 -12.62 -14.41 7.00
C CYS A 137 -11.70 -13.87 5.90
N TYR A 138 -12.27 -13.06 5.00
CA TYR A 138 -11.59 -12.56 3.80
C TYR A 138 -11.17 -11.08 3.89
N GLY A 139 -11.79 -10.33 4.81
CA GLY A 139 -11.64 -8.88 4.91
C GLY A 139 -12.41 -8.10 3.83
N THR A 140 -13.39 -8.73 3.17
CA THR A 140 -14.25 -8.11 2.16
C THR A 140 -15.03 -6.93 2.75
N GLU A 141 -15.41 -7.02 4.03
CA GLU A 141 -16.12 -6.00 4.80
C GLU A 141 -15.32 -4.69 4.94
N VAL A 142 -13.98 -4.76 4.93
CA VAL A 142 -13.09 -3.59 4.99
C VAL A 142 -12.38 -3.28 3.67
N CYS A 143 -12.73 -3.96 2.58
CA CYS A 143 -12.02 -3.84 1.31
C CYS A 143 -12.94 -3.59 0.11
N ASN A 144 -13.39 -4.65 -0.57
CA ASN A 144 -13.89 -4.59 -1.94
C ASN A 144 -15.40 -4.82 -2.08
N TRP A 145 -16.12 -5.15 -1.00
CA TRP A 145 -17.55 -5.49 -1.08
C TRP A 145 -18.37 -4.45 -1.85
N HIS A 146 -18.20 -3.17 -1.54
CA HIS A 146 -19.03 -2.11 -2.11
C HIS A 146 -18.83 -2.00 -3.63
N LYS A 147 -17.57 -1.95 -4.07
CA LYS A 147 -17.20 -1.93 -5.48
C LYS A 147 -17.71 -3.16 -6.23
N ASP A 148 -17.60 -4.35 -5.64
CA ASP A 148 -17.85 -5.61 -6.35
C ASP A 148 -19.31 -6.10 -6.25
N HIS A 149 -20.05 -5.72 -5.20
CA HIS A 149 -21.39 -6.24 -4.91
C HIS A 149 -22.44 -5.17 -4.59
N ALA A 150 -22.09 -4.05 -3.92
CA ALA A 150 -23.09 -2.99 -3.69
C ALA A 150 -23.46 -2.29 -5.01
N HIS A 151 -22.48 -2.06 -5.90
CA HIS A 151 -22.71 -1.56 -7.26
C HIS A 151 -23.67 -2.47 -8.06
N ALA A 152 -23.70 -3.78 -7.78
CA ALA A 152 -24.56 -4.73 -8.46
C ALA A 152 -26.06 -4.54 -8.14
N PHE A 153 -26.41 -3.90 -7.01
CA PHE A 153 -27.80 -3.51 -6.73
C PHE A 153 -28.35 -2.44 -7.69
N THR A 154 -27.48 -1.79 -8.47
CA THR A 154 -27.87 -0.78 -9.47
C THR A 154 -27.61 -1.29 -10.89
N PHE A 155 -26.42 -1.82 -11.20
CA PHE A 155 -26.07 -2.24 -12.57
C PHE A 155 -26.13 -3.76 -12.82
N GLY A 156 -26.42 -4.58 -11.80
CA GLY A 156 -26.37 -6.05 -11.91
C GLY A 156 -24.96 -6.63 -11.96
N CYS A 157 -23.92 -5.80 -11.87
CA CYS A 157 -22.53 -6.26 -11.79
C CYS A 157 -21.71 -5.37 -10.86
N GLY A 158 -20.56 -5.89 -10.40
CA GLY A 158 -19.55 -5.06 -9.76
C GLY A 158 -19.00 -3.99 -10.71
N MET A 159 -18.42 -2.94 -10.15
CA MET A 159 -17.89 -1.80 -10.90
C MET A 159 -16.90 -2.27 -11.99
N PRO A 160 -17.22 -2.06 -13.28
CA PRO A 160 -16.37 -2.49 -14.38
C PRO A 160 -15.07 -1.69 -14.49
N ILE A 161 -14.18 -2.10 -15.40
CA ILE A 161 -12.86 -1.48 -15.59
C ILE A 161 -13.03 -0.08 -16.17
N ALA A 162 -12.49 0.94 -15.51
CA ALA A 162 -12.51 2.32 -15.98
C ALA A 162 -11.52 2.52 -17.15
N ASP A 163 -12.02 2.90 -18.33
CA ASP A 163 -11.22 3.11 -19.55
C ASP A 163 -10.60 4.52 -19.59
N TYR A 164 -9.73 4.81 -18.60
CA TYR A 164 -9.18 6.15 -18.38
C TYR A 164 -8.48 6.75 -19.60
N SER A 165 -7.80 5.92 -20.41
CA SER A 165 -7.04 6.38 -21.57
C SER A 165 -7.91 6.94 -22.70
N ASN A 166 -9.22 6.70 -22.67
CA ASN A 166 -10.17 7.15 -23.69
C ASN A 166 -11.28 8.06 -23.13
N ALA A 167 -11.19 8.45 -21.86
CA ALA A 167 -12.21 9.26 -21.19
C ALA A 167 -12.13 10.75 -21.54
N ASP A 168 -13.27 11.45 -21.48
CA ASP A 168 -13.33 12.92 -21.46
C ASP A 168 -13.19 13.45 -20.03
N LEU A 169 -13.72 12.69 -19.07
CA LEU A 169 -13.66 12.96 -17.65
C LEU A 169 -13.25 11.69 -16.90
N ILE A 170 -12.21 11.82 -16.09
CA ILE A 170 -11.76 10.82 -15.12
C ILE A 170 -12.24 11.25 -13.74
N MET A 171 -13.12 10.46 -13.13
CA MET A 171 -13.66 10.73 -11.79
C MET A 171 -13.09 9.73 -10.77
N LEU A 172 -12.33 10.24 -9.79
CA LEU A 172 -11.71 9.43 -8.74
C LEU A 172 -12.31 9.77 -7.38
N TRP A 173 -12.97 8.80 -6.74
CA TRP A 173 -13.68 9.03 -5.49
C TRP A 173 -13.14 8.12 -4.38
N GLY A 174 -12.43 8.70 -3.41
CA GLY A 174 -11.78 7.91 -2.35
C GLY A 174 -10.81 6.85 -2.88
N HIS A 175 -10.21 7.10 -4.05
CA HIS A 175 -9.31 6.19 -4.77
C HIS A 175 -8.04 6.92 -5.21
N ASN A 176 -6.88 6.44 -4.74
CA ASN A 176 -5.58 7.04 -5.05
C ASN A 176 -4.64 6.03 -5.75
N PRO A 177 -4.79 5.82 -7.07
CA PRO A 177 -4.05 4.80 -7.82
C PRO A 177 -2.53 5.06 -7.85
N THR A 178 -2.04 6.28 -7.60
CA THR A 178 -0.60 6.54 -7.53
C THR A 178 0.11 5.73 -6.45
N ASN A 179 -0.60 5.39 -5.36
CA ASN A 179 -0.09 4.60 -4.25
C ASN A 179 -0.56 3.14 -4.27
N THR A 180 -1.72 2.88 -4.89
CA THR A 180 -2.41 1.58 -4.76
C THR A 180 -2.56 0.79 -6.05
N TRP A 181 -2.41 1.40 -7.23
CA TRP A 181 -2.59 0.72 -8.52
C TRP A 181 -1.86 1.41 -9.67
N LEU A 182 -0.56 1.11 -9.82
CA LEU A 182 0.33 1.84 -10.73
C LEU A 182 -0.06 1.74 -12.21
N SER A 183 -0.58 0.60 -12.67
CA SER A 183 -1.05 0.48 -14.07
C SER A 183 -2.25 1.40 -14.37
N GLN A 184 -3.14 1.62 -13.41
CA GLN A 184 -4.20 2.63 -13.54
C GLN A 184 -3.65 4.06 -13.51
N ALA A 185 -2.66 4.34 -12.66
CA ALA A 185 -2.02 5.67 -12.64
C ALA A 185 -1.39 6.01 -14.01
N ASN A 186 -0.80 5.02 -14.69
CA ASN A 186 -0.32 5.18 -16.07
C ASN A 186 -1.47 5.48 -17.04
N ALA A 187 -2.56 4.70 -17.01
CA ALA A 187 -3.72 4.91 -17.88
C ALA A 187 -4.36 6.31 -17.67
N ILE A 188 -4.41 6.80 -16.43
CA ILE A 188 -4.86 8.18 -16.11
C ILE A 188 -3.91 9.21 -16.74
N GLY A 189 -2.60 9.00 -16.64
CA GLY A 189 -1.61 9.85 -17.30
C GLY A 189 -1.81 9.94 -18.80
N GLU A 190 -2.07 8.80 -19.46
CA GLU A 190 -2.34 8.75 -20.91
C GLU A 190 -3.68 9.42 -21.28
N GLY A 191 -4.73 9.24 -20.48
CA GLY A 191 -6.00 9.94 -20.65
C GLY A 191 -5.82 11.46 -20.60
N ARG A 192 -5.09 11.97 -19.59
CA ARG A 192 -4.79 13.40 -19.44
C ARG A 192 -3.97 13.96 -20.59
N LYS A 193 -2.97 13.23 -21.09
CA LYS A 193 -2.20 13.63 -22.29
C LYS A 193 -3.09 13.79 -23.53
N ARG A 194 -4.20 13.06 -23.59
CA ARG A 194 -5.21 13.14 -24.66
C ARG A 194 -6.29 14.20 -24.40
N GLY A 195 -6.22 14.93 -23.28
CA GLY A 195 -7.15 16.01 -22.95
C GLY A 195 -8.25 15.64 -21.95
N ALA A 196 -8.19 14.46 -21.33
CA ALA A 196 -9.15 14.09 -20.28
C ALA A 196 -9.04 15.06 -19.09
N ARG A 197 -10.19 15.61 -18.68
CA ARG A 197 -10.35 16.37 -17.43
C ARG A 197 -10.44 15.41 -16.25
N THR A 198 -10.21 15.91 -15.05
CA THR A 198 -10.07 15.13 -13.83
C THR A 198 -10.87 15.74 -12.68
N LEU A 199 -11.75 14.94 -12.08
CA LEU A 199 -12.51 15.25 -10.88
C LEU A 199 -12.05 14.32 -9.76
N VAL A 200 -11.58 14.88 -8.65
CA VAL A 200 -11.11 14.09 -7.49
C VAL A 200 -11.93 14.44 -6.27
N ILE A 201 -12.48 13.43 -5.60
CA ILE A 201 -13.18 13.56 -4.33
C ILE A 201 -12.38 12.81 -3.27
N ASP A 202 -11.68 13.56 -2.42
CA ASP A 202 -10.78 13.01 -1.39
C ASP A 202 -10.63 14.04 -0.26
N PRO A 203 -10.67 13.65 1.02
CA PRO A 203 -10.40 14.56 2.15
C PRO A 203 -9.00 15.18 2.12
N ARG A 204 -8.05 14.54 1.41
CA ARG A 204 -6.66 14.95 1.34
C ARG A 204 -6.31 15.46 -0.05
N LYS A 205 -5.42 16.46 -0.09
CA LYS A 205 -4.81 16.93 -1.32
C LYS A 205 -3.74 15.97 -1.83
N THR A 206 -4.18 14.79 -2.25
CA THR A 206 -3.31 13.81 -2.91
C THR A 206 -2.70 14.42 -4.19
N PRO A 207 -1.63 13.85 -4.76
CA PRO A 207 -1.06 14.42 -5.98
C PRO A 207 -2.02 14.47 -7.18
N LEU A 208 -2.96 13.52 -7.26
CA LEU A 208 -4.03 13.56 -8.26
C LEU A 208 -5.03 14.68 -7.95
N ALA A 209 -5.39 14.88 -6.69
CA ALA A 209 -6.24 16.01 -6.27
C ALA A 209 -5.57 17.37 -6.54
N ALA A 210 -4.28 17.52 -6.22
CA ALA A 210 -3.50 18.74 -6.43
C ALA A 210 -3.40 19.16 -7.89
N SER A 211 -3.53 18.20 -8.82
CA SER A 211 -3.48 18.42 -10.26
C SER A 211 -4.83 18.23 -10.94
N ALA A 212 -5.92 18.12 -10.18
CA ALA A 212 -7.26 17.92 -10.71
C ALA A 212 -7.85 19.23 -11.26
N ASP A 213 -8.75 19.11 -12.24
CA ASP A 213 -9.55 20.25 -12.73
C ASP A 213 -10.54 20.71 -11.66
N VAL A 214 -11.10 19.76 -10.90
CA VAL A 214 -11.90 20.02 -9.69
C VAL A 214 -11.51 19.03 -8.61
N TRP A 215 -11.21 19.54 -7.41
CA TRP A 215 -11.02 18.74 -6.20
C TRP A 215 -12.12 19.10 -5.19
N LEU A 216 -12.90 18.09 -4.79
CA LEU A 216 -13.87 18.21 -3.70
C LEU A 216 -13.23 17.64 -2.42
N GLN A 217 -12.84 18.54 -1.50
CA GLN A 217 -12.31 18.16 -0.19
C GLN A 217 -13.44 17.71 0.73
N VAL A 218 -13.92 16.48 0.52
CA VAL A 218 -15.03 15.91 1.29
C VAL A 218 -14.60 15.58 2.72
N LYS A 219 -15.43 15.92 3.69
CA LYS A 219 -15.27 15.45 5.07
C LYS A 219 -15.46 13.92 5.12
N PRO A 220 -14.54 13.16 5.72
CA PRO A 220 -14.67 11.70 5.80
C PRO A 220 -16.03 11.27 6.37
N GLY A 221 -16.69 10.27 5.76
CA GLY A 221 -18.00 9.80 6.22
C GLY A 221 -19.20 10.52 5.61
N THR A 222 -19.00 11.51 4.75
CA THR A 222 -20.09 12.37 4.22
C THR A 222 -20.26 12.31 2.71
N ASP A 223 -19.58 11.37 2.05
CA ASP A 223 -19.55 11.19 0.60
C ASP A 223 -20.95 11.03 -0.03
N ALA A 224 -21.86 10.33 0.66
CA ALA A 224 -23.23 10.17 0.19
C ALA A 224 -23.94 11.52 -0.01
N ALA A 225 -23.69 12.52 0.85
CA ALA A 225 -24.33 13.83 0.73
C ALA A 225 -23.84 14.56 -0.53
N VAL A 226 -22.54 14.44 -0.83
CA VAL A 226 -21.95 14.97 -2.07
C VAL A 226 -22.56 14.29 -3.29
N ALA A 227 -22.71 12.96 -3.28
CA ALA A 227 -23.33 12.22 -4.39
C ALA A 227 -24.80 12.62 -4.59
N MET A 228 -25.59 12.72 -3.52
CA MET A 228 -26.99 13.13 -3.59
C MET A 228 -27.14 14.58 -4.05
N GLY A 229 -26.23 15.47 -3.65
CA GLY A 229 -26.21 16.85 -4.13
C GLY A 229 -25.88 16.97 -5.62
N LEU A 230 -24.91 16.19 -6.11
CA LEU A 230 -24.61 16.14 -7.54
C LEU A 230 -25.80 15.59 -8.35
N ILE A 231 -26.48 14.56 -7.85
CA ILE A 231 -27.72 14.05 -8.45
C ILE A 231 -28.81 15.13 -8.45
N GLN A 232 -29.01 15.81 -7.33
CA GLN A 232 -30.01 16.87 -7.18
C GLN A 232 -29.80 17.98 -8.22
N LEU A 233 -28.56 18.44 -8.39
CA LEU A 233 -28.20 19.47 -9.36
C LEU A 233 -28.42 19.00 -10.79
N MET A 234 -27.98 17.77 -11.12
CA MET A 234 -28.18 17.21 -12.45
C MET A 234 -29.65 17.05 -12.80
N ILE A 235 -30.51 16.62 -11.86
CA ILE A 235 -31.95 16.47 -12.09
C ILE A 235 -32.65 17.83 -12.21
N THR A 236 -32.29 18.80 -11.36
CA THR A 236 -32.97 20.11 -11.30
C THR A 236 -32.70 20.94 -12.56
N ASP A 237 -31.47 20.88 -13.07
CA ASP A 237 -31.03 21.66 -14.23
C ASP A 237 -31.14 20.86 -15.55
N ASP A 238 -31.79 19.68 -15.52
CA ASP A 238 -31.95 18.79 -16.68
C ASP A 238 -30.63 18.39 -17.38
N MET A 239 -29.58 18.19 -16.59
CA MET A 239 -28.21 17.94 -17.03
C MET A 239 -27.82 16.45 -16.96
N PHE A 240 -28.66 15.56 -17.46
CA PHE A 240 -28.40 14.12 -17.51
C PHE A 240 -28.76 13.50 -18.87
N ASP A 241 -28.28 12.28 -19.15
CA ASP A 241 -28.62 11.55 -20.37
C ASP A 241 -30.08 11.05 -20.31
N GLN A 242 -30.99 11.89 -20.79
CA GLN A 242 -32.43 11.62 -20.83
C GLN A 242 -32.77 10.30 -21.55
N SER A 243 -32.15 10.03 -22.71
CA SER A 243 -32.41 8.79 -23.47
C SER A 243 -31.98 7.57 -22.67
N PHE A 244 -30.78 7.57 -22.11
CA PHE A 244 -30.31 6.46 -21.28
C PHE A 244 -31.20 6.27 -20.05
N VAL A 245 -31.51 7.35 -19.32
CA VAL A 245 -32.34 7.29 -18.11
C VAL A 245 -33.71 6.70 -18.42
N ARG A 246 -34.36 7.11 -19.51
CA ARG A 246 -35.71 6.65 -19.87
C ARG A 246 -35.74 5.23 -20.44
N CYS A 247 -34.75 4.86 -21.25
CA CYS A 247 -34.77 3.60 -21.99
C CYS A 247 -34.08 2.44 -21.26
N TRP A 248 -33.04 2.73 -20.46
CA TRP A 248 -32.12 1.74 -19.92
C TRP A 248 -32.04 1.69 -18.39
N THR A 249 -32.83 2.50 -17.70
CA THR A 249 -33.02 2.44 -16.25
C THR A 249 -34.48 2.14 -15.91
N ASN A 250 -34.77 1.81 -14.65
CA ASN A 250 -36.15 1.69 -14.17
C ASN A 250 -36.76 3.04 -13.73
N ALA A 251 -36.14 4.18 -14.08
CA ALA A 251 -36.63 5.53 -13.81
C ALA A 251 -38.12 5.75 -14.13
N PRO A 252 -38.67 5.25 -15.26
CA PRO A 252 -40.08 5.45 -15.60
C PRO A 252 -41.03 4.45 -14.96
N PHE A 253 -40.52 3.39 -14.32
CA PHE A 253 -41.36 2.34 -13.77
C PHE A 253 -42.16 2.88 -12.59
N LEU A 254 -43.46 2.56 -12.56
CA LEU A 254 -44.37 3.02 -11.52
C LEU A 254 -44.18 2.23 -10.23
N VAL A 255 -44.00 2.94 -9.12
CA VAL A 255 -43.89 2.43 -7.75
C VAL A 255 -45.19 2.73 -7.02
N ARG A 256 -45.75 1.72 -6.36
CA ARG A 256 -46.98 1.85 -5.58
C ARG A 256 -46.72 2.57 -4.26
N SER A 257 -47.65 3.44 -3.84
CA SER A 257 -47.51 4.19 -2.58
C SER A 257 -47.91 3.41 -1.32
N ASP A 258 -48.67 2.32 -1.47
CA ASP A 258 -49.19 1.52 -0.35
C ASP A 258 -48.16 0.53 0.21
N ASP A 259 -47.45 -0.18 -0.68
CA ASP A 259 -46.48 -1.22 -0.31
C ASP A 259 -45.05 -0.99 -0.84
N GLN A 260 -44.84 0.11 -1.58
CA GLN A 260 -43.55 0.50 -2.17
C GLN A 260 -43.01 -0.45 -3.24
N THR A 261 -43.78 -1.43 -3.71
CA THR A 261 -43.36 -2.35 -4.77
C THR A 261 -43.51 -1.72 -6.16
N LEU A 262 -42.79 -2.26 -7.15
CA LEU A 262 -42.97 -1.86 -8.54
C LEU A 262 -44.29 -2.43 -9.06
N LEU A 263 -45.15 -1.57 -9.59
CA LEU A 263 -46.45 -1.94 -10.15
C LEU A 263 -46.27 -2.94 -11.30
N LYS A 264 -46.93 -4.10 -11.17
CA LYS A 264 -46.90 -5.15 -12.19
C LYS A 264 -48.08 -5.02 -13.14
N ALA A 265 -47.86 -5.30 -14.42
CA ALA A 265 -48.91 -5.18 -15.44
C ALA A 265 -50.10 -6.11 -15.17
N ILE A 266 -49.85 -7.26 -14.53
CA ILE A 266 -50.88 -8.23 -14.18
C ILE A 266 -51.87 -7.70 -13.13
N ASP A 267 -51.49 -6.71 -12.33
CA ASP A 267 -52.31 -6.18 -11.24
C ASP A 267 -53.26 -5.06 -11.70
N CYS A 268 -53.01 -4.44 -12.85
CA CYS A 268 -53.75 -3.29 -13.36
C CYS A 268 -55.07 -3.69 -14.06
N ALA A 269 -56.18 -3.04 -13.71
CA ALA A 269 -57.47 -3.28 -14.36
C ALA A 269 -57.54 -2.78 -15.81
N GLU A 270 -56.82 -1.69 -16.11
CA GLU A 270 -56.79 -1.04 -17.44
C GLU A 270 -55.90 -1.79 -18.45
N ILE A 271 -54.99 -2.66 -17.98
CA ILE A 271 -54.12 -3.46 -18.85
C ILE A 271 -54.81 -4.80 -19.14
N THR A 272 -55.42 -4.87 -20.31
CA THR A 272 -56.17 -6.07 -20.77
C THR A 272 -55.27 -7.14 -21.38
N ILE A 273 -54.10 -6.77 -21.92
CA ILE A 273 -53.07 -7.68 -22.43
C ILE A 273 -51.74 -7.31 -21.77
N ALA A 274 -51.25 -8.15 -20.86
CA ALA A 274 -49.95 -7.97 -20.22
C ALA A 274 -48.86 -8.65 -21.09
N ASP A 275 -48.27 -7.88 -21.99
CA ASP A 275 -47.13 -8.31 -22.83
C ASP A 275 -45.76 -8.04 -22.16
N GLY A 276 -45.75 -7.52 -20.93
CA GLY A 276 -44.59 -7.21 -20.11
C GLY A 276 -44.89 -7.27 -18.61
N ASP A 277 -43.84 -7.21 -17.78
CA ASP A 277 -43.95 -7.43 -16.32
C ASP A 277 -44.23 -6.14 -15.54
N TYR A 278 -43.77 -4.99 -16.04
CA TYR A 278 -43.79 -3.70 -15.34
C TYR A 278 -44.72 -2.70 -16.02
N VAL A 279 -45.05 -1.61 -15.34
CA VAL A 279 -45.94 -0.56 -15.86
C VAL A 279 -45.25 0.80 -15.86
N VAL A 280 -45.48 1.54 -16.94
CA VAL A 280 -45.03 2.93 -17.12
C VAL A 280 -46.20 3.81 -17.55
N TRP A 281 -46.04 5.12 -17.44
CA TRP A 281 -47.02 6.09 -17.96
C TRP A 281 -46.51 6.72 -19.26
N ASN A 282 -47.32 6.70 -20.32
CA ASN A 282 -47.02 7.44 -21.56
C ASN A 282 -47.61 8.86 -21.46
N THR A 283 -46.76 9.87 -21.48
CA THR A 283 -47.14 11.28 -21.34
C THR A 283 -47.79 11.87 -22.60
N GLN A 284 -47.52 11.34 -23.79
CA GLN A 284 -48.15 11.81 -25.02
C GLN A 284 -49.57 11.25 -25.17
N GLN A 285 -49.75 9.97 -24.85
CA GLN A 285 -51.03 9.27 -24.94
C GLN A 285 -51.88 9.42 -23.66
N GLN A 286 -51.28 9.91 -22.56
CA GLN A 286 -51.93 10.06 -21.25
C GLN A 286 -52.57 8.76 -20.75
N GLN A 287 -51.84 7.65 -20.87
CA GLN A 287 -52.34 6.32 -20.50
C GLN A 287 -51.26 5.43 -19.89
N LEU A 288 -51.70 4.39 -19.19
CA LEU A 288 -50.85 3.29 -18.73
C LEU A 288 -50.36 2.45 -19.90
N MET A 289 -49.10 2.03 -19.80
CA MET A 289 -48.48 1.15 -20.79
C MET A 289 -47.76 0.00 -20.07
N SER A 290 -47.99 -1.21 -20.55
CA SER A 290 -47.18 -2.40 -20.18
C SER A 290 -45.75 -2.22 -20.70
N TYR A 291 -44.76 -2.58 -19.88
CA TYR A 291 -43.34 -2.49 -20.22
C TYR A 291 -42.70 -3.88 -20.20
N ASN A 292 -42.26 -4.32 -21.38
CA ASN A 292 -41.52 -5.56 -21.54
C ASN A 292 -40.01 -5.32 -21.50
N SER A 293 -39.38 -5.71 -20.40
CA SER A 293 -37.95 -5.54 -20.16
C SER A 293 -37.06 -6.43 -21.05
N ASP A 294 -37.62 -7.43 -21.74
CA ASP A 294 -36.90 -8.24 -22.73
C ASP A 294 -36.72 -7.52 -24.07
N LEU A 295 -37.40 -6.41 -24.31
CA LEU A 295 -37.39 -5.72 -25.60
C LEU A 295 -36.59 -4.40 -25.54
N VAL A 296 -36.17 -3.95 -26.73
CA VAL A 296 -35.61 -2.60 -26.92
C VAL A 296 -36.76 -1.61 -26.99
N ILE A 297 -36.72 -0.58 -26.15
CA ILE A 297 -37.59 0.59 -26.29
C ILE A 297 -36.93 1.50 -27.33
N ALA A 298 -37.67 1.84 -28.39
CA ALA A 298 -37.21 2.83 -29.36
C ALA A 298 -37.12 4.21 -28.70
N ASP A 299 -36.10 5.02 -29.04
CA ASP A 299 -35.82 6.29 -28.36
C ASP A 299 -36.99 7.27 -28.40
N ASN A 300 -37.79 7.28 -29.47
CA ASN A 300 -39.00 8.09 -29.57
C ASN A 300 -40.04 7.70 -28.51
N LEU A 301 -40.32 6.40 -28.35
CA LEU A 301 -41.23 5.91 -27.31
C LEU A 301 -40.66 6.18 -25.91
N GLY A 302 -39.35 6.03 -25.73
CA GLY A 302 -38.66 6.35 -24.47
C GLY A 302 -38.82 7.82 -24.05
N ALA A 303 -38.76 8.74 -25.02
CA ALA A 303 -38.95 10.17 -24.79
C ALA A 303 -40.36 10.50 -24.23
N GLU A 304 -41.35 9.67 -24.53
CA GLU A 304 -42.74 9.84 -24.09
C GLU A 304 -43.02 9.28 -22.69
N LEU A 305 -42.12 8.49 -22.08
CA LEU A 305 -42.38 7.88 -20.77
C LEU A 305 -42.39 8.92 -19.63
N ALA A 306 -43.15 8.74 -18.55
CA ALA A 306 -43.11 9.70 -17.45
C ALA A 306 -41.91 9.49 -16.53
N LEU A 307 -41.21 10.58 -16.17
CA LEU A 307 -40.23 10.60 -15.07
C LEU A 307 -40.76 11.30 -13.80
N SER A 308 -41.85 12.06 -13.95
CA SER A 308 -42.51 12.84 -12.91
C SER A 308 -44.02 12.61 -12.94
N GLY A 309 -44.67 12.53 -11.79
CA GLY A 309 -46.13 12.54 -11.69
C GLY A 309 -46.66 11.65 -10.57
N GLN A 310 -47.94 11.79 -10.27
CA GLN A 310 -48.70 10.87 -9.43
C GLN A 310 -49.90 10.39 -10.21
N TYR A 311 -50.07 9.08 -10.29
CA TYR A 311 -51.08 8.45 -11.14
C TYR A 311 -51.95 7.53 -10.28
N PRO A 312 -53.24 7.83 -10.08
CA PRO A 312 -54.16 6.91 -9.42
C PRO A 312 -54.49 5.75 -10.37
N ILE A 313 -54.16 4.53 -9.97
CA ILE A 313 -54.30 3.32 -10.80
C ILE A 313 -55.36 2.41 -10.19
N LEU A 314 -56.35 2.00 -10.99
CA LEU A 314 -57.31 0.98 -10.59
C LEU A 314 -56.69 -0.42 -10.73
N LEU A 315 -56.64 -1.16 -9.64
CA LEU A 315 -56.19 -2.55 -9.59
C LEU A 315 -57.34 -3.51 -9.89
N LYS A 316 -57.00 -4.75 -10.28
CA LYS A 316 -57.98 -5.80 -10.59
C LYS A 316 -58.84 -6.23 -9.41
N ASP A 317 -58.38 -6.00 -8.18
CA ASP A 317 -59.16 -6.26 -6.96
C ASP A 317 -60.18 -5.13 -6.64
N GLY A 318 -60.24 -4.09 -7.49
CA GLY A 318 -61.14 -2.95 -7.36
C GLY A 318 -60.60 -1.82 -6.49
N THR A 319 -59.41 -1.96 -5.91
CA THR A 319 -58.76 -0.89 -5.15
C THR A 319 -58.05 0.10 -6.07
N THR A 320 -57.94 1.36 -5.63
CA THR A 320 -57.15 2.38 -6.34
C THR A 320 -55.91 2.71 -5.54
N VAL A 321 -54.74 2.57 -6.16
CA VAL A 321 -53.44 2.90 -5.56
C VAL A 321 -52.81 4.06 -6.29
N VAL A 322 -52.22 5.02 -5.56
CA VAL A 322 -51.43 6.08 -6.18
C VAL A 322 -50.05 5.53 -6.50
N CYS A 323 -49.63 5.68 -7.75
CA CYS A 323 -48.32 5.26 -8.23
C CYS A 323 -47.49 6.45 -8.70
N GLN A 324 -46.17 6.36 -8.57
CA GLN A 324 -45.23 7.39 -9.03
C GLN A 324 -44.06 6.75 -9.78
N PRO A 325 -43.52 7.38 -10.84
CA PRO A 325 -42.27 6.92 -11.44
C PRO A 325 -41.15 6.85 -10.40
N SER A 326 -40.31 5.83 -10.46
CA SER A 326 -39.20 5.67 -9.50
C SER A 326 -38.25 6.87 -9.49
N PHE A 327 -38.10 7.56 -10.62
CA PHE A 327 -37.34 8.80 -10.74
C PHE A 327 -37.94 9.98 -9.96
N SER A 328 -39.27 10.03 -9.83
CA SER A 328 -39.95 11.02 -8.98
C SER A 328 -39.56 10.85 -7.52
N LEU A 329 -39.49 9.60 -7.07
CA LEU A 329 -39.08 9.27 -5.71
C LEU A 329 -37.59 9.59 -5.48
N LEU A 330 -36.72 9.31 -6.47
CA LEU A 330 -35.32 9.74 -6.40
C LEU A 330 -35.22 11.26 -6.25
N LYS A 331 -35.95 12.01 -7.08
CA LYS A 331 -35.98 13.49 -7.01
C LYS A 331 -36.38 13.96 -5.61
N GLN A 332 -37.45 13.42 -5.04
CA GLN A 332 -37.92 13.76 -3.70
C GLN A 332 -36.86 13.51 -2.62
N VAL A 333 -36.16 12.37 -2.67
CA VAL A 333 -35.08 12.07 -1.69
C VAL A 333 -33.90 13.02 -1.86
N CYS A 334 -33.63 13.47 -3.09
CA CYS A 334 -32.54 14.39 -3.40
C CYS A 334 -32.84 15.86 -3.04
N GLU A 335 -34.11 16.27 -2.93
CA GLU A 335 -34.52 17.68 -2.72
C GLU A 335 -33.88 18.33 -1.49
N TYR A 336 -33.60 17.55 -0.44
CA TYR A 336 -32.93 18.04 0.76
C TYR A 336 -31.46 18.46 0.51
N TYR A 337 -30.78 17.84 -0.46
CA TYR A 337 -29.34 17.99 -0.69
C TYR A 337 -29.02 19.14 -1.65
N THR A 338 -29.53 20.33 -1.33
CA THR A 338 -29.11 21.57 -1.99
C THR A 338 -27.61 21.82 -1.78
N ALA A 339 -26.99 22.66 -2.63
CA ALA A 339 -25.55 22.94 -2.52
C ALA A 339 -25.14 23.47 -1.13
N ASP A 340 -25.98 24.31 -0.51
CA ASP A 340 -25.75 24.83 0.84
C ASP A 340 -25.83 23.74 1.92
N GLN A 341 -26.79 22.80 1.79
CA GLN A 341 -26.91 21.67 2.70
C GLN A 341 -25.74 20.69 2.56
N VAL A 342 -25.30 20.44 1.32
CA VAL A 342 -24.11 19.62 1.06
C VAL A 342 -22.87 20.25 1.67
N GLU A 343 -22.70 21.58 1.56
CA GLU A 343 -21.61 22.29 2.20
C GLU A 343 -21.66 22.14 3.73
N ALA A 344 -22.84 22.33 4.33
CA ALA A 344 -23.02 22.19 5.78
C ALA A 344 -22.68 20.78 6.30
N ILE A 345 -23.05 19.73 5.55
CA ILE A 345 -22.82 18.34 5.95
C ILE A 345 -21.38 17.90 5.67
N SER A 346 -20.88 18.19 4.47
CA SER A 346 -19.66 17.59 3.94
C SER A 346 -18.43 18.49 3.94
N GLY A 347 -18.60 19.80 4.18
CA GLY A 347 -17.55 20.80 4.05
C GLY A 347 -17.19 21.15 2.59
N VAL A 348 -17.72 20.43 1.60
CA VAL A 348 -17.51 20.74 0.18
C VAL A 348 -18.20 22.05 -0.18
N LYS A 349 -17.42 23.03 -0.63
CA LYS A 349 -17.94 24.36 -0.96
C LYS A 349 -18.97 24.31 -2.08
N ALA A 350 -20.10 24.98 -1.89
CA ALA A 350 -21.18 25.03 -2.87
C ALA A 350 -20.70 25.43 -4.29
N PRO A 351 -19.81 26.43 -4.47
CA PRO A 351 -19.26 26.75 -5.79
C PRO A 351 -18.47 25.60 -6.44
N ASP A 352 -17.75 24.80 -5.67
CA ASP A 352 -16.97 23.69 -6.20
C ASP A 352 -17.86 22.48 -6.53
N LEU A 353 -18.92 22.25 -5.73
CA LEU A 353 -19.97 21.28 -6.05
C LEU A 353 -20.66 21.63 -7.39
N LEU A 354 -21.02 22.89 -7.60
CA LEU A 354 -21.61 23.37 -8.86
C LEU A 354 -20.65 23.21 -10.05
N LYS A 355 -19.35 23.49 -9.86
CA LYS A 355 -18.34 23.24 -10.89
C LYS A 355 -18.24 21.75 -11.21
N ALA A 356 -18.25 20.87 -10.21
CA ALA A 356 -18.23 19.43 -10.41
C ALA A 356 -19.47 18.94 -11.18
N ALA A 357 -20.68 19.40 -10.82
CA ALA A 357 -21.91 19.06 -11.54
C ALA A 357 -21.83 19.46 -13.02
N LYS A 358 -21.37 20.68 -13.32
CA LYS A 358 -21.15 21.16 -14.71
C LYS A 358 -20.07 20.37 -15.45
N LEU A 359 -19.00 19.99 -14.74
CA LEU A 359 -17.94 19.17 -15.32
C LEU A 359 -18.47 17.80 -15.72
N ILE A 360 -19.24 17.13 -14.85
CA ILE A 360 -19.89 15.85 -15.14
C ILE A 360 -20.86 16.00 -16.32
N ALA A 361 -21.78 16.97 -16.25
CA ALA A 361 -22.80 17.21 -17.27
C ALA A 361 -22.24 17.50 -18.67
N SER A 362 -21.11 18.22 -18.74
CA SER A 362 -20.45 18.56 -20.02
C SER A 362 -19.58 17.43 -20.59
N SER A 363 -19.58 16.24 -19.99
CA SER A 363 -18.70 15.14 -20.38
C SER A 363 -19.51 13.94 -20.86
N HIS A 364 -19.19 13.43 -22.06
CA HIS A 364 -19.93 12.30 -22.66
C HIS A 364 -19.34 10.94 -22.27
N ARG A 365 -18.00 10.87 -22.11
CA ARG A 365 -17.28 9.65 -21.72
C ARG A 365 -16.69 9.80 -20.33
N VAL A 366 -17.46 9.42 -19.32
CA VAL A 366 -17.04 9.47 -17.92
C VAL A 366 -16.53 8.10 -17.49
N ALA A 367 -15.24 8.03 -17.17
CA ALA A 367 -14.63 6.86 -16.53
C ALA A 367 -14.47 7.15 -15.03
N TYR A 368 -15.07 6.32 -14.17
CA TYR A 368 -15.00 6.53 -12.73
C TYR A 368 -14.51 5.33 -11.96
N HIS A 369 -13.96 5.59 -10.77
CA HIS A 369 -13.62 4.55 -9.82
C HIS A 369 -13.79 5.03 -8.39
N ALA A 370 -14.46 4.21 -7.59
CA ALA A 370 -14.57 4.39 -6.15
C ALA A 370 -14.16 3.10 -5.42
N TRP A 371 -13.52 3.24 -4.25
CA TRP A 371 -13.01 2.08 -3.52
C TRP A 371 -12.89 2.32 -2.01
N THR A 372 -11.77 1.93 -1.38
CA THR A 372 -11.66 1.85 0.10
C THR A 372 -11.90 3.16 0.85
N GLY A 373 -11.78 4.33 0.20
CA GLY A 373 -12.06 5.62 0.83
C GLY A 373 -13.52 5.80 1.26
N ILE A 374 -14.46 5.25 0.48
CA ILE A 374 -15.90 5.29 0.76
C ILE A 374 -16.42 3.98 1.38
N ALA A 375 -15.69 2.88 1.19
CA ALA A 375 -16.12 1.55 1.60
C ALA A 375 -16.04 1.29 3.11
N GLN A 376 -15.23 2.05 3.86
CA GLN A 376 -14.91 1.80 5.28
C GLN A 376 -15.69 2.75 6.21
N GLN A 377 -17.02 2.80 6.03
CA GLN A 377 -17.95 3.72 6.70
C GLN A 377 -19.25 2.98 7.08
N LEU A 378 -20.04 3.56 8.01
CA LEU A 378 -21.30 2.97 8.49
C LEU A 378 -22.44 2.92 7.45
N ASN A 379 -22.35 3.71 6.39
CA ASN A 379 -23.38 3.80 5.34
C ASN A 379 -22.80 3.50 3.95
N ALA A 380 -21.73 2.70 3.91
CA ALA A 380 -20.94 2.49 2.71
C ALA A 380 -21.74 1.84 1.57
N THR A 381 -22.72 0.96 1.87
CA THR A 381 -23.57 0.32 0.85
C THR A 381 -24.46 1.34 0.14
N GLN A 382 -25.14 2.21 0.90
CA GLN A 382 -26.01 3.23 0.31
C GLN A 382 -25.20 4.36 -0.34
N THR A 383 -24.00 4.66 0.17
CA THR A 383 -23.06 5.61 -0.44
C THR A 383 -22.63 5.15 -1.83
N GLU A 384 -22.21 3.89 -1.99
CA GLU A 384 -21.87 3.33 -3.31
C GLU A 384 -23.07 3.35 -4.25
N ARG A 385 -24.28 3.04 -3.77
CA ARG A 385 -25.49 3.12 -4.59
C ARG A 385 -25.77 4.54 -5.08
N ALA A 386 -25.61 5.55 -4.23
CA ALA A 386 -25.75 6.95 -4.65
C ALA A 386 -24.75 7.30 -5.77
N ILE A 387 -23.50 6.88 -5.64
CA ILE A 387 -22.46 7.12 -6.66
C ILE A 387 -22.77 6.34 -7.96
N ALA A 388 -23.25 5.10 -7.86
CA ALA A 388 -23.65 4.32 -9.02
C ALA A 388 -24.85 4.95 -9.75
N ILE A 389 -25.83 5.48 -9.02
CA ILE A 389 -26.98 6.21 -9.61
C ILE A 389 -26.50 7.51 -10.28
N LEU A 390 -25.61 8.28 -9.63
CA LEU A 390 -24.98 9.44 -10.25
C LEU A 390 -24.28 9.06 -11.57
N TYR A 391 -23.57 7.93 -11.58
CA TYR A 391 -22.94 7.44 -12.80
C TYR A 391 -23.95 7.02 -13.88
N ALA A 392 -25.08 6.41 -13.49
CA ALA A 392 -26.14 6.05 -14.42
C ALA A 392 -26.71 7.28 -15.15
N LEU A 393 -26.76 8.45 -14.50
CA LEU A 393 -27.21 9.70 -15.11
C LEU A 393 -26.31 10.20 -16.25
N THR A 394 -25.05 9.73 -16.34
CA THR A 394 -24.15 10.14 -17.43
C THR A 394 -24.29 9.28 -18.68
N GLY A 395 -25.00 8.15 -18.61
CA GLY A 395 -25.15 7.21 -19.71
C GLY A 395 -23.85 6.50 -20.13
N SER A 396 -22.72 6.73 -19.46
CA SER A 396 -21.38 6.31 -19.93
C SER A 396 -21.06 4.82 -19.72
N PHE A 397 -21.94 4.05 -19.09
CA PHE A 397 -21.71 2.65 -18.78
C PHE A 397 -21.47 1.80 -20.05
N ASP A 398 -20.40 1.00 -20.02
CA ASP A 398 -19.96 0.12 -21.11
C ASP A 398 -19.70 0.82 -22.46
N GLN A 399 -19.48 2.14 -22.44
CA GLN A 399 -19.02 2.93 -23.58
C GLN A 399 -17.48 3.06 -23.57
N GLN A 400 -16.88 3.26 -24.74
CA GLN A 400 -15.45 3.62 -24.81
C GLN A 400 -15.19 4.93 -24.07
N GLY A 401 -14.16 4.96 -23.21
CA GLY A 401 -13.92 6.07 -22.29
C GLY A 401 -14.84 6.11 -21.06
N GLY A 402 -15.72 5.12 -20.91
CA GLY A 402 -16.49 4.86 -19.69
C GLY A 402 -15.98 3.65 -18.91
N ASN A 403 -16.82 3.08 -18.04
CA ASN A 403 -16.53 1.83 -17.35
C ASN A 403 -16.93 0.63 -18.23
N ARG A 404 -15.93 -0.09 -18.75
CA ARG A 404 -16.06 -1.17 -19.73
C ARG A 404 -16.24 -2.54 -19.09
N ARG A 405 -17.22 -3.31 -19.60
CA ARG A 405 -17.31 -4.75 -19.35
C ARG A 405 -16.48 -5.47 -20.41
N TYR A 406 -15.30 -5.96 -20.07
CA TYR A 406 -14.54 -6.78 -21.00
C TYR A 406 -14.97 -8.25 -20.91
N ILE A 407 -15.13 -8.88 -22.06
CA ILE A 407 -15.28 -10.33 -22.18
C ILE A 407 -14.00 -10.96 -21.65
N GLN A 408 -14.15 -11.85 -20.66
CA GLN A 408 -13.03 -12.55 -20.04
C GLN A 408 -12.69 -13.83 -20.84
N PRO A 409 -11.44 -14.31 -20.80
CA PRO A 409 -11.09 -15.62 -21.34
C PRO A 409 -11.97 -16.73 -20.72
N PRO A 410 -12.56 -17.64 -21.50
CA PRO A 410 -13.34 -18.74 -20.95
C PRO A 410 -12.41 -19.71 -20.21
N ILE A 411 -12.63 -19.91 -18.91
CA ILE A 411 -11.90 -20.90 -18.10
C ILE A 411 -12.90 -21.68 -17.24
N ASN A 412 -12.54 -22.90 -16.85
CA ASN A 412 -13.35 -23.65 -15.89
C ASN A 412 -13.20 -23.02 -14.50
N LYS A 413 -14.33 -22.78 -13.81
CA LYS A 413 -14.34 -22.23 -12.44
C LYS A 413 -14.01 -23.31 -11.42
N MET A 414 -13.00 -23.09 -10.57
CA MET A 414 -12.49 -24.12 -9.65
C MET A 414 -13.09 -24.05 -8.23
N ASN A 415 -13.62 -22.91 -7.80
CA ASN A 415 -14.06 -22.60 -6.43
C ASN A 415 -15.58 -22.50 -6.26
N GLY A 416 -16.36 -23.26 -7.03
CA GLY A 416 -17.82 -23.22 -6.97
C GLY A 416 -18.40 -23.47 -5.57
N LEU A 417 -19.44 -22.70 -5.19
CA LEU A 417 -20.17 -22.89 -3.93
C LEU A 417 -21.07 -24.13 -3.92
N ASP A 418 -21.26 -24.76 -5.07
CA ASP A 418 -21.95 -26.04 -5.27
C ASP A 418 -21.22 -27.23 -4.63
N LEU A 419 -19.95 -27.05 -4.27
CA LEU A 419 -19.18 -27.97 -3.41
C LEU A 419 -19.74 -28.06 -1.98
N MET A 420 -20.64 -27.14 -1.59
CA MET A 420 -21.35 -27.16 -0.31
C MET A 420 -22.86 -27.28 -0.50
N THR A 421 -23.52 -28.02 0.40
CA THR A 421 -24.98 -28.12 0.41
C THR A 421 -25.63 -26.79 0.81
N LYS A 422 -26.87 -26.55 0.38
CA LYS A 422 -27.65 -25.35 0.77
C LYS A 422 -27.77 -25.22 2.29
N GLN A 423 -28.02 -26.32 3.00
CA GLN A 423 -28.13 -26.34 4.46
C GLN A 423 -26.82 -25.94 5.13
N GLN A 424 -25.67 -26.38 4.60
CA GLN A 424 -24.38 -26.02 5.17
C GLN A 424 -24.05 -24.54 4.93
N ARG A 425 -24.34 -24.02 3.73
CA ARG A 425 -24.16 -22.59 3.42
C ARG A 425 -24.99 -21.66 4.31
N ALA A 426 -26.20 -22.10 4.71
CA ALA A 426 -27.07 -21.34 5.60
C ALA A 426 -26.51 -21.13 7.02
N LYS A 427 -25.43 -21.84 7.39
CA LYS A 427 -24.77 -21.70 8.70
C LYS A 427 -23.69 -20.62 8.73
N ALA A 428 -23.40 -19.93 7.62
CA ALA A 428 -22.40 -18.85 7.59
C ALA A 428 -22.68 -17.81 8.68
N LEU A 429 -21.66 -17.47 9.46
CA LEU A 429 -21.76 -16.46 10.52
C LEU A 429 -22.15 -15.10 9.94
N GLY A 430 -23.11 -14.41 10.57
CA GLY A 430 -23.60 -13.10 10.13
C GLY A 430 -24.62 -13.11 8.99
N LEU A 431 -24.94 -14.28 8.38
CA LEU A 431 -25.86 -14.36 7.25
C LEU A 431 -27.30 -14.00 7.62
N LYS A 432 -27.75 -14.40 8.82
CA LYS A 432 -29.11 -14.10 9.28
C LYS A 432 -29.32 -12.60 9.50
N GLU A 433 -28.30 -11.95 10.04
CA GLU A 433 -28.29 -10.52 10.32
C GLU A 433 -28.13 -9.70 9.03
N ARG A 434 -27.39 -10.23 8.05
CA ARG A 434 -27.03 -9.55 6.80
C ARG A 434 -27.30 -10.46 5.58
N PRO A 435 -28.57 -10.72 5.23
CA PRO A 435 -28.93 -11.71 4.20
C PRO A 435 -28.43 -11.38 2.79
N LEU A 436 -28.17 -10.10 2.52
CA LEU A 436 -27.60 -9.63 1.25
C LEU A 436 -26.09 -9.38 1.32
N GLY A 437 -25.48 -9.52 2.49
CA GLY A 437 -24.07 -9.20 2.73
C GLY A 437 -23.08 -10.28 2.31
N PRO A 438 -21.78 -10.07 2.62
CA PRO A 438 -20.69 -11.00 2.30
C PRO A 438 -20.94 -12.46 2.71
N ALA A 439 -21.64 -12.68 3.84
CA ALA A 439 -21.90 -14.01 4.37
C ALA A 439 -22.76 -14.89 3.42
N LYS A 440 -23.49 -14.29 2.46
CA LYS A 440 -24.20 -15.03 1.40
C LYS A 440 -23.25 -15.87 0.53
N GLN A 441 -21.99 -15.47 0.45
CA GLN A 441 -20.92 -16.17 -0.26
C GLN A 441 -19.99 -16.95 0.70
N GLY A 442 -20.34 -17.04 1.99
CA GLY A 442 -19.50 -17.64 3.02
C GLY A 442 -18.38 -16.72 3.54
N TRP A 443 -18.33 -15.47 3.09
CA TRP A 443 -17.37 -14.48 3.59
C TRP A 443 -17.93 -13.81 4.84
N ILE A 444 -17.48 -14.24 6.01
CA ILE A 444 -18.00 -13.79 7.30
C ILE A 444 -17.22 -12.58 7.82
N GLY A 445 -17.84 -11.79 8.70
CA GLY A 445 -17.14 -10.71 9.37
C GLY A 445 -16.16 -11.24 10.41
N THR A 446 -14.98 -10.62 10.51
CA THR A 446 -13.96 -11.06 11.47
C THR A 446 -14.46 -10.99 12.92
N ARG A 447 -15.24 -9.96 13.26
CA ARG A 447 -15.86 -9.84 14.59
C ARG A 447 -16.88 -10.95 14.87
N ASP A 448 -17.64 -11.39 13.87
CA ASP A 448 -18.59 -12.51 14.03
C ASP A 448 -17.82 -13.79 14.39
N MET A 449 -16.66 -14.03 13.77
CA MET A 449 -15.78 -15.14 14.12
C MET A 449 -15.27 -15.02 15.56
N TYR A 450 -14.71 -13.87 15.96
CA TYR A 450 -14.22 -13.67 17.33
C TYR A 450 -15.31 -13.94 18.37
N GLN A 451 -16.52 -13.43 18.11
CA GLN A 451 -17.67 -13.62 18.98
C GLN A 451 -18.10 -15.09 19.06
N ALA A 452 -18.10 -15.81 17.93
CA ALA A 452 -18.43 -17.24 17.89
C ALA A 452 -17.38 -18.12 18.60
N ILE A 453 -16.10 -17.73 18.58
CA ILE A 453 -15.03 -18.40 19.34
C ILE A 453 -15.28 -18.25 20.84
N ILE A 454 -15.49 -17.00 21.31
CA ILE A 454 -15.57 -16.67 22.74
C ILE A 454 -16.90 -17.10 23.35
N THR A 455 -18.03 -16.82 22.67
CA THR A 455 -19.37 -17.00 23.25
C THR A 455 -20.11 -18.23 22.77
N ALA A 456 -19.53 -18.99 21.84
CA ALA A 456 -20.14 -20.19 21.29
C ALA A 456 -21.53 -19.95 20.64
N LYS A 457 -21.81 -18.73 20.17
CA LYS A 457 -23.05 -18.35 19.51
C LYS A 457 -22.79 -17.90 18.07
N PRO A 458 -23.61 -18.33 17.09
CA PRO A 458 -24.68 -19.33 17.18
C PRO A 458 -24.17 -20.76 17.45
N TYR A 459 -22.88 -20.99 17.27
CA TYR A 459 -22.17 -22.22 17.62
C TYR A 459 -20.70 -21.87 17.92
N LYS A 460 -19.96 -22.81 18.53
CA LYS A 460 -18.54 -22.61 18.86
C LYS A 460 -17.64 -22.82 17.66
N VAL A 461 -16.91 -21.78 17.26
CA VAL A 461 -15.74 -21.94 16.37
C VAL A 461 -14.58 -22.44 17.21
N ARG A 462 -14.08 -23.63 16.88
CA ARG A 462 -13.03 -24.36 17.62
C ARG A 462 -11.69 -24.34 16.88
N GLY A 463 -11.75 -24.35 15.55
CA GLY A 463 -10.58 -24.39 14.67
C GLY A 463 -10.45 -23.13 13.83
N PHE A 464 -9.22 -22.71 13.56
CA PHE A 464 -8.92 -21.66 12.59
C PHE A 464 -7.75 -22.07 11.69
N VAL A 465 -7.90 -21.97 10.37
CA VAL A 465 -6.81 -22.19 9.40
C VAL A 465 -6.64 -20.95 8.55
N ALA A 466 -5.50 -20.30 8.63
CA ALA A 466 -5.23 -19.04 7.95
C ALA A 466 -4.19 -19.21 6.84
N PHE A 467 -4.52 -18.76 5.64
CA PHE A 467 -3.63 -18.62 4.50
C PHE A 467 -3.16 -17.16 4.41
N GLY A 468 -2.13 -16.86 5.18
CA GLY A 468 -1.71 -15.52 5.59
C GLY A 468 -2.75 -14.82 6.49
N GLY A 469 -2.49 -13.56 6.77
CA GLY A 469 -3.48 -12.65 7.37
C GLY A 469 -3.12 -12.28 8.78
N ASN A 470 -2.74 -11.02 8.96
CA ASN A 470 -2.40 -10.46 10.26
C ASN A 470 -3.62 -9.76 10.86
N LEU A 471 -4.65 -10.55 11.22
CA LEU A 471 -5.97 -10.05 11.62
C LEU A 471 -5.93 -9.05 12.78
N LEU A 472 -4.94 -9.16 13.68
CA LEU A 472 -4.76 -8.21 14.80
C LEU A 472 -4.34 -6.80 14.34
N LEU A 473 -3.84 -6.69 13.11
CA LEU A 473 -3.29 -5.49 12.46
C LEU A 473 -4.09 -5.05 11.23
N SER A 474 -4.99 -5.90 10.72
CA SER A 474 -5.82 -5.61 9.55
C SER A 474 -7.31 -5.49 9.85
N GLN A 475 -7.79 -6.00 10.99
CA GLN A 475 -9.19 -5.92 11.44
C GLN A 475 -9.34 -5.14 12.75
N ALA A 476 -10.52 -4.58 12.98
CA ALA A 476 -10.86 -3.88 14.21
C ALA A 476 -10.94 -4.81 15.43
N ASP A 477 -11.08 -4.22 16.62
CA ASP A 477 -11.24 -4.94 17.89
C ASP A 477 -10.05 -5.86 18.23
N THR A 478 -8.82 -5.31 18.17
CA THR A 478 -7.57 -6.04 18.40
C THR A 478 -7.57 -6.84 19.71
N GLU A 479 -8.02 -6.25 20.82
CA GLU A 479 -8.07 -6.91 22.13
C GLU A 479 -9.03 -8.12 22.14
N LEU A 480 -10.20 -7.99 21.50
CA LEU A 480 -11.14 -9.09 21.33
C LEU A 480 -10.54 -10.22 20.46
N GLY A 481 -9.79 -9.84 19.42
CA GLY A 481 -9.06 -10.80 18.59
C GLY A 481 -8.01 -11.58 19.38
N ILE A 482 -7.25 -10.91 20.25
CA ILE A 482 -6.27 -11.57 21.15
C ILE A 482 -6.97 -12.58 22.04
N GLU A 483 -8.07 -12.19 22.69
CA GLU A 483 -8.86 -13.08 23.53
C GLU A 483 -9.38 -14.30 22.75
N ALA A 484 -9.93 -14.07 21.55
CA ALA A 484 -10.44 -15.14 20.71
C ALA A 484 -9.34 -16.13 20.30
N PHE A 485 -8.18 -15.63 19.83
CA PHE A 485 -7.09 -16.51 19.41
C PHE A 485 -6.50 -17.34 20.56
N GLN A 486 -6.48 -16.80 21.79
CA GLN A 486 -6.08 -17.55 22.99
C GLN A 486 -7.03 -18.72 23.33
N GLN A 487 -8.31 -18.62 22.96
CA GLN A 487 -9.35 -19.61 23.27
C GLN A 487 -9.56 -20.69 22.19
N LEU A 488 -8.97 -20.53 21.01
CA LEU A 488 -9.07 -21.53 19.95
C LEU A 488 -8.49 -22.88 20.41
N GLU A 489 -9.20 -23.97 20.12
CA GLU A 489 -8.71 -25.33 20.38
C GLU A 489 -7.58 -25.69 19.41
N PHE A 490 -7.68 -25.25 18.16
CA PHE A 490 -6.67 -25.53 17.15
C PHE A 490 -6.53 -24.37 16.15
N HIS A 491 -5.31 -23.95 15.86
CA HIS A 491 -4.99 -22.89 14.91
C HIS A 491 -3.79 -23.28 14.04
N VAL A 492 -3.98 -23.21 12.73
CA VAL A 492 -2.93 -23.37 11.72
C VAL A 492 -2.74 -22.06 10.98
N HIS A 493 -1.51 -21.65 10.77
CA HIS A 493 -1.22 -20.42 10.04
C HIS A 493 -0.13 -20.64 8.99
N CYS A 494 -0.41 -20.25 7.75
CA CYS A 494 0.55 -20.26 6.65
C CYS A 494 1.05 -18.83 6.43
N ASP A 495 2.33 -18.54 6.60
CA ASP A 495 2.87 -17.17 6.40
C ASP A 495 4.35 -17.17 6.00
N LEU A 496 4.83 -16.03 5.50
CA LEU A 496 6.24 -15.79 5.18
C LEU A 496 7.07 -15.50 6.43
N PHE A 497 6.45 -14.87 7.44
CA PHE A 497 7.07 -14.40 8.67
C PHE A 497 6.20 -14.74 9.87
N GLU A 498 6.80 -14.85 11.06
CA GLU A 498 6.01 -14.89 12.29
C GLU A 498 5.35 -13.52 12.50
N THR A 499 4.01 -13.47 12.37
CA THR A 499 3.20 -12.26 12.56
C THR A 499 2.54 -12.26 13.94
N PRO A 500 2.03 -11.10 14.40
CA PRO A 500 1.21 -11.01 15.60
C PRO A 500 0.08 -12.04 15.69
N THR A 501 -0.61 -12.31 14.58
CA THR A 501 -1.65 -13.33 14.55
C THR A 501 -1.07 -14.74 14.58
N THR A 502 0.03 -15.03 13.86
CA THR A 502 0.62 -16.38 13.84
C THR A 502 1.14 -16.83 15.19
N ARG A 503 1.50 -15.90 16.09
CA ARG A 503 1.96 -16.23 17.46
C ARG A 503 0.97 -17.08 18.24
N TYR A 504 -0.32 -17.03 17.90
CA TYR A 504 -1.35 -17.85 18.55
C TYR A 504 -1.61 -19.18 17.84
N ALA A 505 -0.86 -19.51 16.79
CA ALA A 505 -0.99 -20.76 16.06
C ALA A 505 -0.38 -21.93 16.84
N ASP A 506 -0.98 -23.11 16.66
CA ASP A 506 -0.44 -24.38 17.14
C ASP A 506 0.53 -24.98 16.11
N VAL A 507 0.26 -24.75 14.82
CA VAL A 507 1.12 -25.13 13.68
C VAL A 507 1.33 -23.92 12.77
N LEU A 508 2.60 -23.63 12.45
CA LEU A 508 3.02 -22.57 11.55
C LEU A 508 3.69 -23.18 10.32
N LEU A 509 3.15 -22.90 9.13
CA LEU A 509 3.57 -23.48 7.86
C LEU A 509 4.28 -22.44 6.98
N PRO A 510 5.49 -22.74 6.46
CA PRO A 510 6.24 -21.81 5.62
C PRO A 510 5.66 -21.74 4.20
N VAL A 511 5.31 -20.53 3.75
CA VAL A 511 4.83 -20.32 2.38
C VAL A 511 5.88 -19.74 1.43
N ASN A 512 5.70 -20.00 0.14
CA ASN A 512 6.50 -19.37 -0.90
C ASN A 512 6.12 -17.89 -1.11
N THR A 513 7.13 -17.08 -1.44
CA THR A 513 6.97 -15.85 -2.20
C THR A 513 6.57 -16.17 -3.66
N PRO A 514 6.04 -15.19 -4.42
CA PRO A 514 5.68 -15.37 -5.83
C PRO A 514 6.77 -15.91 -6.74
N TRP A 515 8.03 -15.60 -6.43
CA TRP A 515 9.19 -15.93 -7.25
C TRP A 515 9.66 -17.38 -7.08
N GLU A 516 9.15 -18.08 -6.06
CA GLU A 516 9.55 -19.45 -5.72
C GLU A 516 8.64 -20.53 -6.29
N ARG A 517 7.59 -20.15 -7.04
CA ARG A 517 6.59 -21.08 -7.57
C ARG A 517 6.09 -20.68 -8.95
N GLU A 518 5.53 -21.64 -9.67
CA GLU A 518 4.71 -21.35 -10.86
C GLU A 518 3.31 -20.86 -10.47
N ALA A 519 2.70 -20.01 -11.29
CA ALA A 519 1.33 -19.54 -11.08
C ALA A 519 0.66 -19.12 -12.40
N ILE A 520 -0.57 -19.56 -12.62
CA ILE A 520 -1.37 -19.18 -13.80
C ILE A 520 -2.11 -17.87 -13.55
N ARG A 521 -2.06 -17.00 -14.54
CA ARG A 521 -2.97 -15.86 -14.66
C ARG A 521 -3.66 -15.87 -16.00
N ALA A 522 -4.99 -16.00 -15.99
CA ALA A 522 -5.84 -15.82 -17.16
C ALA A 522 -6.47 -14.42 -17.12
N GLY A 523 -5.95 -13.50 -17.94
CA GLY A 523 -6.44 -12.13 -18.09
C GLY A 523 -5.99 -11.16 -17.00
N PHE A 524 -5.64 -9.94 -17.41
CA PHE A 524 -5.21 -8.83 -16.56
C PHE A 524 -6.21 -7.67 -16.62
N GLU A 525 -6.35 -6.92 -15.52
CA GLU A 525 -7.49 -6.02 -15.29
C GLU A 525 -7.15 -4.55 -15.56
N ILE A 526 -6.76 -4.19 -16.79
CA ILE A 526 -6.50 -2.79 -17.16
C ILE A 526 -7.12 -2.33 -18.48
N ASN A 527 -7.08 -3.16 -19.53
CA ASN A 527 -7.64 -2.84 -20.85
C ASN A 527 -7.89 -4.14 -21.65
N ALA A 528 -8.42 -4.00 -22.87
CA ALA A 528 -8.73 -5.13 -23.75
C ALA A 528 -7.53 -6.06 -24.02
N GLU A 529 -6.37 -5.50 -24.32
CA GLU A 529 -5.14 -6.27 -24.58
C GLU A 529 -4.74 -7.09 -23.35
N ALA A 530 -4.74 -6.47 -22.18
CA ALA A 530 -4.38 -7.11 -20.93
C ALA A 530 -5.36 -8.24 -20.54
N VAL A 531 -6.67 -8.04 -20.75
CA VAL A 531 -7.69 -9.08 -20.48
C VAL A 531 -7.49 -10.30 -21.37
N SER A 532 -6.99 -10.11 -22.59
CA SER A 532 -6.71 -11.19 -23.53
C SER A 532 -5.47 -12.02 -23.21
N HIS A 533 -4.62 -11.55 -22.28
CA HIS A 533 -3.30 -12.15 -22.03
C HIS A 533 -3.36 -13.24 -20.94
N ILE A 534 -2.87 -14.43 -21.27
CA ILE A 534 -2.75 -15.57 -20.35
C ILE A 534 -1.27 -15.91 -20.16
N GLN A 535 -0.82 -16.02 -18.90
CA GLN A 535 0.58 -16.28 -18.58
C GLN A 535 0.72 -17.26 -17.43
N LEU A 536 1.55 -18.29 -17.63
CA LEU A 536 2.14 -19.06 -16.55
C LEU A 536 3.40 -18.33 -16.09
N ARG A 537 3.37 -17.76 -14.89
CA ARG A 537 4.59 -17.23 -14.27
C ARG A 537 5.51 -18.40 -13.98
N GLN A 538 6.74 -18.32 -14.47
CA GLN A 538 7.77 -19.31 -14.19
C GLN A 538 8.23 -19.25 -12.73
N GLN A 539 8.71 -20.37 -12.21
CA GLN A 539 9.52 -20.37 -10.99
C GLN A 539 10.85 -19.64 -11.27
N MET A 540 11.06 -18.51 -10.60
CA MET A 540 12.23 -17.66 -10.81
C MET A 540 13.44 -18.22 -10.06
N VAL A 541 13.22 -18.64 -8.82
CA VAL A 541 14.18 -19.31 -7.94
C VAL A 541 13.54 -20.54 -7.27
N THR A 542 14.32 -21.49 -6.78
CA THR A 542 13.79 -22.60 -5.98
C THR A 542 13.22 -22.14 -4.64
N SER A 543 12.37 -22.95 -4.01
CA SER A 543 11.86 -22.68 -2.66
C SER A 543 13.00 -22.51 -1.65
N ARG A 544 12.95 -21.45 -0.83
CA ARG A 544 13.86 -21.31 0.31
C ARG A 544 13.42 -22.25 1.43
N GLY A 545 14.35 -23.09 1.89
CA GLY A 545 14.06 -24.13 2.87
C GLY A 545 13.04 -25.14 2.34
N GLU A 546 12.08 -25.50 3.18
CA GLU A 546 10.98 -26.41 2.85
C GLU A 546 9.67 -25.65 2.55
N ALA A 547 9.72 -24.36 2.23
CA ALA A 547 8.53 -23.57 1.94
C ALA A 547 7.76 -24.11 0.72
N LYS A 548 6.42 -24.07 0.80
CA LYS A 548 5.51 -24.53 -0.26
C LYS A 548 4.51 -23.45 -0.66
N SER A 549 3.93 -23.54 -1.85
CA SER A 549 2.82 -22.67 -2.23
C SER A 549 1.55 -23.03 -1.45
N ASP A 550 0.64 -22.06 -1.26
CA ASP A 550 -0.67 -22.34 -0.66
C ASP A 550 -1.43 -23.42 -1.45
N THR A 551 -1.27 -23.44 -2.78
CA THR A 551 -1.81 -24.49 -3.66
C THR A 551 -1.29 -25.88 -3.29
N GLU A 552 0.03 -26.05 -3.14
CA GLU A 552 0.61 -27.34 -2.74
C GLU A 552 0.14 -27.79 -1.35
N ILE A 553 0.03 -26.85 -0.41
CA ILE A 553 -0.43 -27.12 0.96
C ILE A 553 -1.87 -27.65 0.92
N VAL A 554 -2.79 -26.98 0.22
CA VAL A 554 -4.20 -27.41 0.19
C VAL A 554 -4.41 -28.70 -0.60
N PHE A 555 -3.64 -28.96 -1.66
CA PHE A 555 -3.68 -30.25 -2.37
C PHE A 555 -3.19 -31.40 -1.49
N ALA A 556 -2.11 -31.20 -0.72
CA ALA A 556 -1.59 -32.20 0.21
C ALA A 556 -2.59 -32.48 1.36
N LEU A 557 -3.15 -31.43 1.97
CA LEU A 557 -4.17 -31.56 3.01
C LEU A 557 -5.45 -32.22 2.48
N ALA A 558 -5.89 -31.87 1.26
CA ALA A 558 -7.06 -32.47 0.63
C ALA A 558 -6.93 -33.99 0.52
N LYS A 559 -5.76 -34.51 0.17
CA LYS A 559 -5.52 -35.96 0.13
C LYS A 559 -5.64 -36.61 1.50
N LYS A 560 -5.01 -36.03 2.53
CA LYS A 560 -5.06 -36.55 3.91
C LYS A 560 -6.48 -36.53 4.47
N LEU A 561 -7.29 -35.55 4.07
CA LEU A 561 -8.70 -35.41 4.46
C LEU A 561 -9.69 -36.21 3.60
N GLY A 562 -9.21 -37.07 2.68
CA GLY A 562 -10.06 -37.91 1.84
C GLY A 562 -10.78 -37.16 0.69
N MET A 563 -10.32 -35.96 0.34
CA MET A 563 -10.89 -35.10 -0.71
C MET A 563 -10.15 -35.24 -2.06
N GLY A 564 -9.37 -36.30 -2.25
CA GLY A 564 -8.52 -36.51 -3.44
C GLY A 564 -9.26 -36.40 -4.78
N ASN A 565 -10.47 -36.97 -4.89
CA ASN A 565 -11.24 -36.98 -6.14
C ASN A 565 -11.59 -35.57 -6.64
N VAL A 566 -11.90 -34.63 -5.73
CA VAL A 566 -12.21 -33.24 -6.10
C VAL A 566 -10.95 -32.38 -6.22
N PHE A 567 -9.78 -32.91 -5.88
CA PHE A 567 -8.46 -32.28 -5.96
C PHE A 567 -7.50 -33.02 -6.91
N PHE A 568 -8.05 -33.67 -7.93
CA PHE A 568 -7.25 -34.34 -8.98
C PHE A 568 -6.21 -35.32 -8.41
N ASN A 569 -6.52 -35.96 -7.28
CA ASN A 569 -5.64 -36.87 -6.52
C ASN A 569 -4.28 -36.28 -6.13
N GLY A 570 -4.18 -34.94 -6.07
CA GLY A 570 -2.95 -34.21 -5.77
C GLY A 570 -2.21 -33.66 -6.98
N ASP A 571 -2.70 -33.90 -8.21
CA ASP A 571 -2.04 -33.45 -9.43
C ASP A 571 -2.44 -32.01 -9.77
N ILE A 572 -1.55 -31.07 -9.45
CA ILE A 572 -1.75 -29.63 -9.69
C ILE A 572 -1.71 -29.31 -11.19
N GLU A 573 -0.85 -29.97 -11.97
CA GLU A 573 -0.74 -29.71 -13.41
C GLU A 573 -2.01 -30.17 -14.14
N ALA A 574 -2.53 -31.35 -13.80
CA ALA A 574 -3.83 -31.82 -14.32
C ALA A 574 -4.99 -30.86 -13.95
N ALA A 575 -4.96 -30.31 -12.74
CA ALA A 575 -5.96 -29.34 -12.29
C ALA A 575 -5.89 -28.02 -13.08
N TRP A 576 -4.68 -27.53 -13.36
CA TRP A 576 -4.45 -26.37 -14.20
C TRP A 576 -4.81 -26.61 -15.68
N ASP A 577 -4.51 -27.78 -16.24
CA ASP A 577 -4.93 -28.16 -17.58
C ASP A 577 -6.46 -28.23 -17.67
N HIS A 578 -7.13 -28.76 -16.65
CA HIS A 578 -8.59 -28.71 -16.57
C HIS A 578 -9.11 -27.27 -16.52
N MET A 579 -8.48 -26.36 -15.78
CA MET A 579 -8.84 -24.94 -15.77
C MET A 579 -8.74 -24.30 -17.16
N LEU A 580 -7.65 -24.59 -17.89
CA LEU A 580 -7.34 -24.01 -19.20
C LEU A 580 -8.04 -24.69 -20.38
N HIS A 581 -8.65 -25.86 -20.18
CA HIS A 581 -9.26 -26.66 -21.24
C HIS A 581 -10.17 -25.87 -22.20
N PRO A 582 -11.07 -24.95 -21.74
CA PRO A 582 -11.92 -24.19 -22.66
C PRO A 582 -11.17 -23.24 -23.60
N LEU A 583 -9.91 -22.89 -23.30
CA LEU A 583 -9.03 -22.11 -24.17
C LEU A 583 -8.28 -22.98 -25.19
N GLY A 584 -8.38 -24.31 -25.09
CA GLY A 584 -7.53 -25.23 -25.85
C GLY A 584 -6.05 -25.14 -25.46
N LEU A 585 -5.75 -24.67 -24.24
CA LEU A 585 -4.40 -24.51 -23.71
C LEU A 585 -4.03 -25.60 -22.70
N THR A 586 -2.73 -25.87 -22.61
CA THR A 586 -2.14 -26.64 -21.50
C THR A 586 -0.99 -25.87 -20.83
N VAL A 587 -0.67 -26.26 -19.60
CA VAL A 587 0.49 -25.74 -18.84
C VAL A 587 1.77 -25.93 -19.63
N ALA A 588 1.97 -27.10 -20.26
CA ALA A 588 3.14 -27.39 -21.08
C ALA A 588 3.30 -26.43 -22.28
N GLN A 589 2.20 -25.97 -22.88
CA GLN A 589 2.24 -24.96 -23.95
C GLN A 589 2.62 -23.58 -23.42
N LEU A 590 2.08 -23.17 -22.26
CA LEU A 590 2.43 -21.90 -21.62
C LEU A 590 3.89 -21.88 -21.14
N ARG A 591 4.42 -22.99 -20.63
CA ARG A 591 5.83 -23.11 -20.19
C ARG A 591 6.81 -22.90 -21.35
N LYS A 592 6.45 -23.27 -22.58
CA LYS A 592 7.21 -22.99 -23.82
C LYS A 592 7.15 -21.52 -24.26
N LYS A 593 6.20 -20.73 -23.73
CA LYS A 593 5.99 -19.31 -24.04
C LYS A 593 5.96 -18.49 -22.74
N PRO A 594 7.11 -18.30 -22.07
CA PRO A 594 7.18 -17.66 -20.75
C PRO A 594 6.70 -16.21 -20.71
N ALA A 595 6.67 -15.53 -21.86
CA ALA A 595 6.08 -14.20 -21.99
C ALA A 595 4.54 -14.20 -21.97
N GLY A 596 3.89 -15.36 -21.95
CA GLY A 596 2.44 -15.53 -22.07
C GLY A 596 1.95 -15.65 -23.51
N ILE A 597 0.64 -15.89 -23.65
CA ILE A 597 -0.09 -16.00 -24.91
C ILE A 597 -1.29 -15.08 -24.85
N SER A 598 -1.46 -14.21 -25.85
CA SER A 598 -2.66 -13.40 -25.99
C SER A 598 -3.69 -14.11 -26.88
N PHE A 599 -4.91 -14.24 -26.38
CA PHE A 599 -6.02 -14.89 -27.08
C PHE A 599 -6.92 -13.86 -27.74
N PRO A 600 -7.26 -13.98 -29.04
CA PRO A 600 -8.12 -13.01 -29.70
C PRO A 600 -9.52 -13.04 -29.07
N LEU A 601 -9.84 -12.02 -28.27
CA LEU A 601 -11.17 -11.80 -27.70
C LEU A 601 -11.81 -10.62 -28.42
N GLN A 602 -12.96 -10.84 -29.06
CA GLN A 602 -13.71 -9.78 -29.73
C GLN A 602 -14.46 -8.94 -28.68
N GLN A 603 -13.83 -7.85 -28.26
CA GLN A 603 -14.44 -6.93 -27.30
C GLN A 603 -15.52 -6.07 -27.99
N SER A 604 -16.58 -5.74 -27.26
CA SER A 604 -17.67 -4.87 -27.71
C SER A 604 -18.02 -3.83 -26.64
N THR A 605 -18.84 -2.85 -27.01
CA THR A 605 -19.42 -1.84 -26.12
C THR A 605 -20.92 -2.04 -26.03
N LEU A 606 -21.56 -1.46 -25.00
CA LEU A 606 -23.01 -1.46 -24.87
C LEU A 606 -23.62 -2.87 -24.91
N GLN A 607 -22.95 -3.86 -24.30
CA GLN A 607 -23.33 -5.27 -24.39
C GLN A 607 -24.75 -5.56 -23.87
N TYR A 608 -25.26 -4.70 -22.99
CA TYR A 608 -26.62 -4.74 -22.48
C TYR A 608 -27.68 -4.45 -23.57
N ARG A 609 -27.30 -3.77 -24.66
CA ARG A 609 -28.16 -3.49 -25.82
C ARG A 609 -28.20 -4.63 -26.84
N HIS A 610 -27.25 -5.56 -26.79
CA HIS A 610 -27.17 -6.64 -27.77
C HIS A 610 -28.39 -7.57 -27.66
N LEU A 611 -28.80 -8.10 -28.81
CA LEU A 611 -29.93 -9.01 -28.91
C LEU A 611 -29.46 -10.46 -28.94
N HIS A 612 -30.11 -11.31 -28.14
CA HIS A 612 -30.00 -12.76 -28.20
C HIS A 612 -31.40 -13.35 -28.33
N GLN A 613 -31.68 -14.02 -29.46
CA GLN A 613 -33.00 -14.59 -29.79
C GLN A 613 -34.15 -13.56 -29.69
N GLY A 614 -33.92 -12.34 -30.19
CA GLY A 614 -34.90 -11.25 -30.19
C GLY A 614 -35.09 -10.55 -28.84
N LYS A 615 -34.40 -10.98 -27.78
CA LYS A 615 -34.42 -10.35 -26.45
C LYS A 615 -33.14 -9.57 -26.20
N VAL A 616 -33.23 -8.45 -25.49
CA VAL A 616 -32.04 -7.74 -25.01
C VAL A 616 -31.31 -8.57 -23.98
N ASN A 617 -29.98 -8.51 -24.00
CA ASN A 617 -29.15 -9.02 -22.91
C ASN A 617 -29.52 -8.32 -21.59
N GLY A 618 -29.73 -7.00 -21.64
CA GLY A 618 -30.06 -6.19 -20.49
C GLY A 618 -28.96 -6.14 -19.44
N PHE A 619 -29.33 -5.64 -18.26
CA PHE A 619 -28.51 -5.69 -17.05
C PHE A 619 -28.86 -6.95 -16.24
N ASP A 620 -27.93 -7.46 -15.44
CA ASP A 620 -28.18 -8.62 -14.55
C ASP A 620 -28.90 -8.18 -13.26
N THR A 621 -29.98 -7.43 -13.44
CA THR A 621 -30.89 -6.96 -12.40
C THR A 621 -32.26 -7.61 -12.62
N PRO A 622 -33.10 -7.71 -11.57
CA PRO A 622 -34.47 -8.20 -11.70
C PRO A 622 -35.29 -7.50 -12.81
N SER A 623 -35.08 -6.20 -13.00
CA SER A 623 -35.74 -5.42 -14.05
C SER A 623 -35.09 -5.48 -15.43
N LYS A 624 -33.92 -6.12 -15.59
CA LYS A 624 -33.04 -6.05 -16.79
C LYS A 624 -32.65 -4.63 -17.20
N ARG A 625 -32.81 -3.67 -16.28
CA ARG A 625 -32.49 -2.25 -16.41
C ARG A 625 -31.61 -1.82 -15.25
N VAL A 626 -30.92 -0.70 -15.40
CA VAL A 626 -30.25 -0.08 -14.24
C VAL A 626 -31.29 0.27 -13.18
N GLU A 627 -31.12 -0.24 -11.98
CA GLU A 627 -32.05 -0.05 -10.86
C GLU A 627 -31.66 1.17 -10.04
N ILE A 628 -32.34 2.29 -10.33
CA ILE A 628 -32.38 3.45 -9.44
C ILE A 628 -33.11 3.04 -8.16
N TYR A 629 -34.24 2.36 -8.32
CA TYR A 629 -35.07 1.82 -7.23
C TYR A 629 -34.92 0.30 -7.17
N SER A 630 -34.44 -0.25 -6.05
CA SER A 630 -34.15 -1.68 -5.96
C SER A 630 -35.18 -2.44 -5.10
N GLU A 631 -36.03 -3.24 -5.74
CA GLU A 631 -36.93 -4.17 -5.04
C GLU A 631 -36.14 -5.24 -4.28
N THR A 632 -34.92 -5.59 -4.72
CA THR A 632 -34.06 -6.54 -4.00
C THR A 632 -33.74 -6.06 -2.58
N LEU A 633 -33.47 -4.75 -2.43
CA LEU A 633 -33.22 -4.14 -1.13
C LEU A 633 -34.51 -4.02 -0.31
N LEU A 634 -35.60 -3.57 -0.93
CA LEU A 634 -36.91 -3.48 -0.29
C LEU A 634 -37.35 -4.82 0.30
N ASN A 635 -37.27 -5.89 -0.49
CA ASN A 635 -37.65 -7.26 -0.09
C ASN A 635 -36.80 -7.81 1.06
N ALA A 636 -35.60 -7.26 1.27
CA ALA A 636 -34.73 -7.59 2.38
C ALA A 636 -34.86 -6.62 3.57
N GLY A 637 -35.80 -5.68 3.53
CA GLY A 637 -36.07 -4.72 4.60
C GLY A 637 -35.16 -3.48 4.60
N TYR A 638 -34.49 -3.17 3.49
CA TYR A 638 -33.62 -2.01 3.34
C TYR A 638 -34.25 -0.94 2.44
N ALA A 639 -33.77 0.31 2.55
CA ALA A 639 -34.22 1.39 1.70
C ALA A 639 -33.94 1.08 0.20
N PRO A 640 -34.97 1.13 -0.67
CA PRO A 640 -34.84 0.85 -2.10
C PRO A 640 -34.13 1.98 -2.87
N LEU A 641 -34.14 3.20 -2.33
CA LEU A 641 -33.35 4.36 -2.79
C LEU A 641 -32.20 4.63 -1.82
N PRO A 642 -31.16 5.37 -2.22
CA PRO A 642 -30.10 5.79 -1.32
C PRO A 642 -30.64 6.54 -0.11
N GLU A 643 -30.42 5.96 1.08
CA GLU A 643 -30.73 6.59 2.37
C GLU A 643 -29.42 7.02 3.03
N ILE A 644 -29.33 8.30 3.41
CA ILE A 644 -28.18 8.80 4.17
C ILE A 644 -28.51 8.78 5.65
N LYS A 645 -27.82 7.91 6.39
CA LYS A 645 -27.81 7.98 7.85
C LYS A 645 -26.80 9.04 8.27
N GLN A 646 -27.25 10.03 9.06
CA GLN A 646 -26.37 11.09 9.55
C GLN A 646 -25.15 10.49 10.27
N ALA A 647 -23.97 11.07 10.02
CA ALA A 647 -22.76 10.71 10.76
C ALA A 647 -22.98 10.94 12.27
N ASN A 648 -22.29 10.16 13.11
CA ASN A 648 -22.39 10.33 14.57
C ASN A 648 -22.18 11.80 14.94
N ALA A 649 -23.00 12.33 15.86
CA ALA A 649 -22.77 13.65 16.44
C ALA A 649 -21.33 13.71 16.95
N VAL A 650 -20.63 14.82 16.66
CA VAL A 650 -19.27 15.03 17.15
C VAL A 650 -19.30 14.98 18.66
N ASP A 651 -18.59 14.03 19.24
CA ASP A 651 -18.40 13.96 20.68
C ASP A 651 -17.56 15.18 21.10
N VAL A 652 -18.11 16.00 21.99
CA VAL A 652 -17.42 17.21 22.50
C VAL A 652 -16.08 16.85 23.15
N ALA A 653 -15.96 15.65 23.72
CA ALA A 653 -14.72 15.15 24.31
C ALA A 653 -13.69 14.63 23.27
N LEU A 654 -14.13 14.34 22.04
CA LEU A 654 -13.32 13.80 20.95
C LEU A 654 -13.58 14.60 19.65
N PRO A 655 -13.15 15.88 19.60
CA PRO A 655 -13.63 16.86 18.62
C PRO A 655 -13.08 16.69 17.20
N LEU A 656 -12.09 15.81 17.00
CA LEU A 656 -11.44 15.59 15.72
C LEU A 656 -11.99 14.31 15.05
N LEU A 657 -11.90 14.25 13.72
CA LEU A 657 -12.33 13.12 12.92
C LEU A 657 -11.12 12.33 12.40
N LEU A 658 -11.01 11.10 12.84
CA LEU A 658 -9.96 10.16 12.47
C LEU A 658 -10.31 9.42 11.18
N THR A 659 -9.36 9.41 10.25
CA THR A 659 -9.37 8.57 9.05
C THR A 659 -8.05 7.81 8.88
N SER A 660 -8.06 6.76 8.05
CA SER A 660 -6.88 5.93 7.80
C SER A 660 -6.24 6.21 6.45
N VAL A 661 -4.92 6.06 6.37
CA VAL A 661 -4.15 6.23 5.13
C VAL A 661 -3.23 5.05 4.85
N LYS A 662 -3.09 4.73 3.56
CA LYS A 662 -2.15 3.70 3.07
C LYS A 662 -0.80 4.32 2.80
N ASN A 663 0.27 3.69 3.29
CA ASN A 663 1.63 4.04 2.91
C ASN A 663 1.98 3.37 1.56
N GLY A 664 2.45 4.14 0.58
CA GLY A 664 2.76 3.59 -0.75
C GLY A 664 4.03 2.71 -0.82
N TYR A 665 4.86 2.68 0.24
CA TYR A 665 6.05 1.83 0.33
C TYR A 665 5.77 0.45 0.95
N TYR A 666 4.62 0.22 1.57
CA TYR A 666 4.27 -1.06 2.21
C TYR A 666 2.95 -1.63 1.68
N CYS A 667 2.82 -2.96 1.67
CA CYS A 667 1.53 -3.62 1.52
C CYS A 667 0.93 -3.92 2.90
N HIS A 668 -0.08 -3.15 3.31
CA HIS A 668 -0.79 -3.33 4.58
C HIS A 668 0.18 -3.38 5.79
N SER A 669 0.25 -4.52 6.51
CA SER A 669 1.13 -4.73 7.66
C SER A 669 2.48 -5.37 7.32
N GLN A 670 2.78 -5.62 6.05
CA GLN A 670 3.96 -6.38 5.62
C GLN A 670 5.10 -5.46 5.14
N GLN A 671 6.28 -6.05 4.90
CA GLN A 671 7.44 -5.43 4.22
C GLN A 671 8.15 -4.32 4.99
N ARG A 672 7.82 -4.13 6.26
CA ARG A 672 8.45 -3.13 7.13
C ARG A 672 9.86 -3.53 7.60
N ASN A 673 10.22 -4.80 7.40
CA ASN A 673 11.55 -5.36 7.60
C ASN A 673 12.45 -5.29 6.36
N LEU A 674 11.97 -4.80 5.22
CA LEU A 674 12.81 -4.64 4.02
C LEU A 674 13.53 -3.29 4.09
N VAL A 675 14.86 -3.32 4.06
CA VAL A 675 15.71 -2.15 4.31
C VAL A 675 15.44 -1.03 3.31
N SER A 676 15.36 -1.34 2.02
CA SER A 676 15.13 -0.31 0.99
C SER A 676 13.79 0.41 1.19
N LEU A 677 12.76 -0.30 1.69
CA LEU A 677 11.46 0.28 1.98
C LEU A 677 11.47 1.03 3.31
N ARG A 678 12.07 0.45 4.36
CA ARG A 678 12.10 1.03 5.70
C ARG A 678 12.88 2.34 5.78
N LYS A 679 13.95 2.50 5.01
CA LYS A 679 14.68 3.78 4.88
C LYS A 679 13.81 4.91 4.31
N ARG A 680 12.80 4.60 3.48
CA ARG A 680 11.92 5.59 2.83
C ARG A 680 10.71 5.99 3.69
N ALA A 681 10.29 5.11 4.61
CA ALA A 681 9.20 5.35 5.55
C ALA A 681 9.53 4.72 6.92
N PRO A 682 10.38 5.35 7.74
CA PRO A 682 10.96 4.70 8.92
C PRO A 682 10.04 4.63 10.15
N LEU A 683 9.00 5.48 10.21
CA LEU A 683 8.17 5.70 11.40
C LEU A 683 6.66 5.65 11.07
N PRO A 684 5.82 5.25 12.04
CA PRO A 684 4.37 5.34 11.92
C PRO A 684 3.90 6.80 11.92
N MET A 685 3.26 7.23 10.83
CA MET A 685 2.89 8.63 10.64
C MET A 685 1.41 8.92 10.92
N ALA A 686 1.15 10.09 11.51
CA ALA A 686 -0.15 10.76 11.54
C ALA A 686 -0.03 12.17 10.93
N PHE A 687 -1.06 12.60 10.22
CA PHE A 687 -1.14 13.87 9.51
C PHE A 687 -2.20 14.75 10.17
N ILE A 688 -1.84 15.99 10.48
CA ILE A 688 -2.72 17.00 11.11
C ILE A 688 -2.57 18.34 10.42
N SER A 689 -3.60 19.19 10.47
CA SER A 689 -3.53 20.55 9.92
C SER A 689 -2.59 21.45 10.73
N ARG A 690 -2.15 22.57 10.12
CA ARG A 690 -1.37 23.61 10.81
C ARG A 690 -2.14 24.23 11.98
N SER A 691 -3.45 24.41 11.83
CA SER A 691 -4.31 24.98 12.85
C SER A 691 -4.39 24.06 14.08
N VAL A 692 -4.63 22.77 13.86
CA VAL A 692 -4.65 21.75 14.93
C VAL A 692 -3.29 21.69 15.63
N ALA A 693 -2.21 21.64 14.85
CA ALA A 693 -0.84 21.64 15.37
C ALA A 693 -0.57 22.85 16.28
N THR A 694 -0.93 24.05 15.83
CA THR A 694 -0.76 25.30 16.60
C THR A 694 -1.61 25.29 17.87
N LYS A 695 -2.89 24.96 17.76
CA LYS A 695 -3.84 24.92 18.89
C LYS A 695 -3.43 23.92 19.97
N LYS A 696 -2.81 22.81 19.59
CA LYS A 696 -2.38 21.74 20.49
C LYS A 696 -0.89 21.83 20.90
N GLY A 697 -0.13 22.80 20.40
CA GLY A 697 1.30 22.95 20.69
C GLY A 697 2.17 21.80 20.13
N ILE A 698 1.75 21.21 19.01
CA ILE A 698 2.39 20.06 18.37
C ILE A 698 3.21 20.55 17.17
N ASN A 699 4.44 20.06 17.06
CA ASN A 699 5.36 20.33 15.95
C ASN A 699 5.51 19.11 15.04
N ASN A 700 5.98 19.35 13.81
CA ASN A 700 6.33 18.28 12.89
C ASN A 700 7.45 17.39 13.48
N GLY A 701 7.27 16.07 13.45
CA GLY A 701 8.20 15.11 14.06
C GLY A 701 7.89 14.75 15.52
N ASP A 702 6.91 15.40 16.14
CA ASP A 702 6.48 15.05 17.49
C ASP A 702 5.75 13.72 17.52
N TRP A 703 5.91 12.96 18.60
CA TRP A 703 5.04 11.83 18.87
C TRP A 703 3.77 12.29 19.58
N ILE A 704 2.63 11.84 19.09
CA ILE A 704 1.32 12.08 19.68
C ILE A 704 0.66 10.76 20.06
N ILE A 705 -0.30 10.85 20.97
CA ILE A 705 -1.29 9.83 21.24
C ILE A 705 -2.57 10.26 20.52
N ILE A 706 -3.11 9.38 19.69
CA ILE A 706 -4.48 9.49 19.18
C ILE A 706 -5.36 8.65 20.09
N LYS A 707 -6.42 9.25 20.64
CA LYS A 707 -7.39 8.59 21.52
C LYS A 707 -8.76 8.58 20.88
N THR A 708 -9.45 7.45 20.96
CA THR A 708 -10.87 7.31 20.59
C THR A 708 -11.65 6.69 21.76
N ALA A 709 -12.95 6.46 21.58
CA ALA A 709 -13.75 5.69 22.54
C ALA A 709 -13.29 4.24 22.67
N GLU A 710 -12.53 3.73 21.70
CA GLU A 710 -12.08 2.33 21.64
C GLU A 710 -10.73 2.11 22.31
N GLY A 711 -9.84 3.10 22.22
CA GLY A 711 -8.49 2.94 22.74
C GLY A 711 -7.58 4.09 22.33
N GLN A 712 -6.28 3.82 22.40
CA GLN A 712 -5.24 4.78 22.05
C GLN A 712 -4.06 4.12 21.31
N ALA A 713 -3.39 4.90 20.48
CA ALA A 713 -2.19 4.50 19.75
C ALA A 713 -1.30 5.70 19.42
N HIS A 714 0.00 5.44 19.22
CA HIS A 714 1.03 6.45 19.10
C HIS A 714 1.52 6.61 17.67
N PHE A 715 1.73 7.86 17.24
CA PHE A 715 2.18 8.20 15.90
C PHE A 715 3.11 9.40 15.89
N CYS A 716 4.05 9.42 14.95
CA CYS A 716 4.88 10.59 14.65
C CYS A 716 4.09 11.54 13.74
N VAL A 717 4.11 12.82 14.05
CA VAL A 717 3.32 13.84 13.35
C VAL A 717 4.02 14.34 12.10
N SER A 718 3.26 14.43 11.01
CA SER A 718 3.53 15.25 9.85
C SER A 718 2.49 16.37 9.79
N VAL A 719 2.92 17.63 9.75
CA VAL A 719 1.97 18.75 9.60
C VAL A 719 1.66 18.93 8.11
N ASP A 720 0.40 18.73 7.73
CA ASP A 720 -0.11 18.87 6.37
C ASP A 720 -0.92 20.18 6.26
N PRO A 721 -0.42 21.20 5.53
CA PRO A 721 -1.08 22.50 5.46
C PRO A 721 -2.38 22.48 4.66
N ASP A 722 -2.62 21.46 3.85
CA ASP A 722 -3.82 21.33 3.01
C ASP A 722 -4.88 20.40 3.63
N LEU A 723 -4.64 19.85 4.82
CA LEU A 723 -5.59 19.02 5.55
C LEU A 723 -6.59 19.88 6.34
N GLU A 724 -7.87 19.50 6.31
CA GLU A 724 -8.94 20.20 7.02
C GLU A 724 -8.72 20.22 8.55
N ASP A 725 -9.08 21.33 9.20
CA ASP A 725 -8.79 21.64 10.60
C ASP A 725 -9.45 20.72 11.64
N ASN A 726 -10.34 19.84 11.23
CA ASN A 726 -10.96 18.85 12.10
C ASN A 726 -10.63 17.41 11.72
N VAL A 727 -9.72 17.17 10.76
CA VAL A 727 -9.37 15.82 10.30
C VAL A 727 -7.98 15.43 10.79
N VAL A 728 -7.86 14.20 11.30
CA VAL A 728 -6.60 13.52 11.58
C VAL A 728 -6.52 12.29 10.70
N ALA A 729 -5.42 12.11 9.98
CA ALA A 729 -5.21 10.95 9.14
C ALA A 729 -4.02 10.13 9.64
N ALA A 730 -4.18 8.83 9.91
CA ALA A 730 -3.08 8.00 10.44
C ALA A 730 -2.84 6.73 9.62
N GLU A 731 -1.57 6.32 9.55
CA GLU A 731 -1.17 5.07 8.92
C GLU A 731 -1.57 3.85 9.77
N TYR A 732 -1.72 2.68 9.14
CA TYR A 732 -2.02 1.42 9.82
C TYR A 732 -1.01 0.32 9.47
N GLY A 733 -1.04 -0.79 10.23
CA GLY A 733 -0.22 -1.99 9.96
C GLY A 733 1.18 -1.99 10.57
N TRP A 734 1.46 -1.14 11.57
CA TRP A 734 2.77 -1.04 12.20
C TRP A 734 2.96 -2.05 13.33
N TRP A 735 3.99 -2.91 13.19
CA TRP A 735 4.43 -3.87 14.22
C TRP A 735 5.88 -4.33 14.00
N GLN A 736 6.30 -4.46 12.74
CA GLN A 736 7.52 -5.17 12.38
C GLN A 736 8.79 -4.31 12.54
N ALA A 737 9.83 -4.92 13.10
CA ALA A 737 11.19 -4.40 13.13
C ALA A 737 11.87 -4.49 11.75
N CYS A 738 12.99 -3.78 11.60
CA CYS A 738 13.95 -3.93 10.50
C CYS A 738 15.35 -3.95 11.11
N ASP A 739 15.78 -5.15 11.47
CA ASP A 739 16.95 -5.38 12.31
C ASP A 739 18.22 -4.87 11.61
N ASP A 740 18.38 -5.14 10.30
CA ASP A 740 19.52 -4.71 9.48
C ASP A 740 19.85 -3.21 9.54
N ILE A 741 18.91 -2.36 9.97
CA ILE A 741 19.14 -0.92 10.16
C ILE A 741 18.80 -0.44 11.57
N GLY A 742 18.73 -1.34 12.56
CA GLY A 742 18.48 -1.01 13.96
C GLY A 742 17.15 -0.29 14.19
N ARG A 743 16.10 -0.68 13.47
CA ARG A 743 14.76 -0.10 13.61
C ARG A 743 13.84 -1.07 14.33
N ASP A 744 13.42 -0.69 15.53
CA ASP A 744 12.54 -1.53 16.34
C ASP A 744 11.14 -1.68 15.73
N GLY A 745 10.49 -2.77 16.14
CA GLY A 745 9.06 -3.01 15.94
C GLY A 745 8.22 -2.26 16.96
N PHE A 746 6.90 -2.35 16.81
CA PHE A 746 5.93 -1.77 17.74
C PHE A 746 5.05 -2.87 18.31
N PRO A 747 4.72 -2.84 19.61
CA PRO A 747 3.82 -3.80 20.19
C PRO A 747 2.41 -3.65 19.59
N VAL A 748 1.71 -4.77 19.50
CA VAL A 748 0.37 -4.87 18.89
C VAL A 748 -0.72 -4.27 19.78
N SER A 749 -0.49 -4.28 21.09
CA SER A 749 -1.34 -3.75 22.15
C SER A 749 -0.50 -3.07 23.24
N GLY A 750 -1.15 -2.45 24.22
CA GLY A 750 -0.47 -1.75 25.33
C GLY A 750 -0.07 -0.31 25.02
N LEU A 751 0.65 0.32 25.94
CA LEU A 751 0.93 1.76 25.91
C LEU A 751 1.79 2.18 24.70
N GLY A 752 2.90 1.49 24.42
CA GLY A 752 3.79 1.82 23.29
C GLY A 752 3.30 1.45 21.88
N SER A 753 2.02 1.11 21.69
CA SER A 753 1.51 0.57 20.43
C SER A 753 1.26 1.66 19.37
N SER A 754 1.66 1.38 18.13
CA SER A 754 1.31 2.16 16.93
C SER A 754 0.26 1.45 16.06
N ASN A 755 -0.53 0.56 16.66
CA ASN A 755 -1.57 -0.17 15.95
C ASN A 755 -2.86 0.66 15.81
N TYR A 756 -3.09 1.21 14.61
CA TYR A 756 -4.31 1.96 14.27
C TYR A 756 -5.60 1.19 14.61
N ASN A 757 -5.57 -0.14 14.53
CA ASN A 757 -6.79 -0.93 14.67
C ASN A 757 -7.35 -0.99 16.09
N ARG A 758 -6.57 -0.52 17.08
CA ARG A 758 -7.02 -0.27 18.46
C ARG A 758 -7.88 0.98 18.60
N LEU A 759 -7.89 1.85 17.59
CA LEU A 759 -8.66 3.09 17.58
C LEU A 759 -10.07 2.90 17.02
N ILE A 760 -10.38 1.71 16.49
CA ILE A 760 -11.60 1.43 15.74
C ILE A 760 -12.30 0.16 16.25
N SER A 761 -13.61 0.09 16.07
CA SER A 761 -14.41 -1.06 16.48
C SER A 761 -15.43 -1.44 15.42
N ALA A 762 -15.70 -2.75 15.31
CA ALA A 762 -16.78 -3.30 14.49
C ALA A 762 -18.08 -3.53 15.30
N ARG A 763 -18.25 -2.87 16.47
CA ARG A 763 -19.53 -2.92 17.22
C ARG A 763 -20.70 -2.31 16.45
N LYS A 764 -20.43 -1.27 15.64
CA LYS A 764 -21.39 -0.69 14.69
C LYS A 764 -20.82 -0.86 13.29
N THR A 765 -21.63 -1.36 12.37
CA THR A 765 -21.24 -1.65 11.00
C THR A 765 -22.34 -1.27 10.01
N ASP A 766 -21.99 -1.22 8.72
CA ASP A 766 -22.99 -1.09 7.66
C ASP A 766 -23.98 -2.26 7.72
N ALA A 767 -25.27 -1.94 7.68
CA ALA A 767 -26.35 -2.91 7.92
C ALA A 767 -26.45 -4.00 6.85
N ILE A 768 -25.89 -3.78 5.65
CA ILE A 768 -25.95 -4.74 4.55
C ILE A 768 -24.61 -5.47 4.43
N SER A 769 -23.51 -4.72 4.33
CA SER A 769 -22.19 -5.29 4.06
C SER A 769 -21.44 -5.73 5.30
N GLY A 770 -21.82 -5.26 6.48
CA GLY A 770 -21.02 -5.42 7.69
C GLY A 770 -19.75 -4.56 7.70
N SER A 771 -19.65 -3.55 6.83
CA SER A 771 -18.48 -2.67 6.76
C SER A 771 -18.15 -2.01 8.10
N VAL A 772 -16.85 -1.99 8.41
CA VAL A 772 -16.32 -1.39 9.64
C VAL A 772 -15.97 0.08 9.39
N PRO A 773 -16.37 1.02 10.27
CA PRO A 773 -16.10 2.44 10.12
C PRO A 773 -14.65 2.82 10.43
N MET A 774 -13.70 2.31 9.63
CA MET A 774 -12.27 2.57 9.84
C MET A 774 -11.86 4.00 9.48
N ARG A 775 -12.70 4.74 8.75
CA ARG A 775 -12.37 6.06 8.19
C ARG A 775 -13.22 7.21 8.72
N VAL A 776 -14.00 6.96 9.77
CA VAL A 776 -14.98 7.91 10.33
C VAL A 776 -15.11 7.70 11.84
N GLY A 777 -14.02 7.92 12.58
CA GLY A 777 -13.99 7.81 14.05
C GLY A 777 -13.83 9.17 14.73
N CYS A 778 -14.54 9.44 15.82
CA CYS A 778 -14.24 10.61 16.66
C CYS A 778 -12.96 10.36 17.47
N CYS A 779 -12.07 11.34 17.54
CA CYS A 779 -10.80 11.26 18.27
C CYS A 779 -10.40 12.58 18.92
N ASP A 780 -9.42 12.49 19.82
CA ASP A 780 -8.61 13.64 20.22
C ASP A 780 -7.13 13.27 20.15
N ILE A 781 -6.28 14.29 20.10
CA ILE A 781 -4.82 14.13 20.07
C ILE A 781 -4.15 14.93 21.18
N ALA A 782 -3.05 14.39 21.68
CA ALA A 782 -2.16 15.03 22.64
C ALA A 782 -0.71 14.62 22.39
N LEU A 783 0.26 15.44 22.81
CA LEU A 783 1.66 15.03 22.84
C LEU A 783 1.79 13.76 23.68
N SER A 784 2.50 12.78 23.16
CA SER A 784 2.88 11.61 23.96
C SER A 784 3.87 12.08 25.03
N THR A 785 3.83 11.48 26.22
CA THR A 785 4.88 11.68 27.24
C THR A 785 5.75 10.42 27.36
N GLU A 786 5.16 9.26 27.07
CA GLU A 786 5.79 7.93 27.15
C GLU A 786 6.87 7.70 26.09
N LEU A 787 6.73 8.25 24.88
CA LEU A 787 7.71 8.12 23.79
C LEU A 787 8.58 9.39 23.60
N VAL A 788 8.32 10.46 24.37
CA VAL A 788 8.65 11.83 23.93
C VAL A 788 9.85 12.49 24.57
N SER A 789 10.42 12.06 25.70
CA SER A 789 11.43 12.94 26.31
C SER A 789 12.74 13.03 25.51
N ASN A 790 13.20 11.94 24.87
CA ASN A 790 14.59 11.89 24.40
C ASN A 790 14.79 11.88 22.89
N ARG A 791 13.80 11.84 22.00
CA ARG A 791 14.08 11.74 20.53
C ARG A 791 13.40 12.81 19.66
N ARG A 792 12.83 13.84 20.27
CA ARG A 792 12.12 14.91 19.56
C ARG A 792 13.09 15.75 18.72
N PRO A 793 13.06 15.68 17.36
CA PRO A 793 13.92 16.51 16.54
C PRO A 793 13.46 17.97 16.58
N TRP A 794 14.39 18.91 16.43
CA TRP A 794 14.05 20.32 16.18
C TRP A 794 14.02 20.62 14.68
N ALA A 795 13.24 21.64 14.30
CA ALA A 795 13.15 22.08 12.90
C ALA A 795 14.32 22.99 12.51
N GLY A 796 14.82 22.83 11.28
CA GLY A 796 15.88 23.67 10.74
C GLY A 796 17.23 23.49 11.44
N LYS A 797 18.01 24.57 11.50
CA LYS A 797 19.28 24.61 12.23
C LYS A 797 19.14 25.59 13.41
N ILE A 798 19.70 25.25 14.56
CA ILE A 798 19.73 26.13 15.75
C ILE A 798 21.17 26.38 16.18
N ALA A 799 21.38 27.44 16.97
CA ALA A 799 22.71 27.85 17.43
C ALA A 799 23.25 26.91 18.52
N PHE A 800 24.53 26.56 18.39
CA PHE A 800 25.30 25.77 19.33
C PHE A 800 26.63 26.47 19.62
N VAL A 801 27.07 26.38 20.87
CA VAL A 801 28.40 26.84 21.30
C VAL A 801 29.36 25.66 21.30
N ILE A 802 30.57 25.89 20.83
CA ILE A 802 31.66 24.91 20.91
C ILE A 802 32.23 24.94 22.32
N THR A 803 32.00 23.85 23.05
CA THR A 803 32.45 23.73 24.45
C THR A 803 33.79 23.04 24.57
N LYS A 804 34.18 22.26 23.54
CA LYS A 804 35.47 21.57 23.52
C LYS A 804 35.94 21.41 22.08
N LYS A 805 37.22 21.67 21.85
CA LYS A 805 37.95 21.37 20.62
C LYS A 805 39.26 20.66 21.01
N LYS A 806 39.46 19.42 20.57
CA LYS A 806 40.62 18.59 20.96
C LYS A 806 41.20 17.89 19.73
N LEU A 807 42.51 18.01 19.52
CA LEU A 807 43.22 17.18 18.54
C LEU A 807 43.23 15.72 19.03
N LEU A 808 42.62 14.81 18.28
CA LEU A 808 42.58 13.39 18.61
C LEU A 808 43.83 12.65 18.17
N THR A 809 44.25 12.91 16.93
CA THR A 809 45.43 12.35 16.29
C THR A 809 45.86 13.29 15.16
N ASN A 810 46.95 13.01 14.45
CA ASN A 810 47.44 13.92 13.41
C ASN A 810 46.36 14.13 12.32
N GLY A 811 45.96 15.38 12.14
CA GLY A 811 44.95 15.76 11.14
C GLY A 811 43.50 15.40 11.50
N VAL A 812 43.18 15.03 12.74
CA VAL A 812 41.79 14.76 13.19
C VAL A 812 41.44 15.54 14.45
N MET A 813 40.38 16.34 14.38
CA MET A 813 39.86 17.17 15.45
C MET A 813 38.52 16.65 15.99
N GLU A 814 38.40 16.46 17.31
CA GLU A 814 37.13 16.25 18.01
C GLU A 814 36.54 17.59 18.42
N ILE A 815 35.24 17.77 18.17
CA ILE A 815 34.51 19.00 18.48
C ILE A 815 33.23 18.63 19.22
N THR A 816 33.03 19.23 20.39
CA THR A 816 31.81 19.07 21.20
C THR A 816 31.00 20.35 21.21
N PHE A 817 29.68 20.19 21.05
CA PHE A 817 28.71 21.26 20.96
C PHE A 817 27.70 21.16 22.09
N THR A 818 27.27 22.30 22.63
CA THR A 818 26.08 22.42 23.49
C THR A 818 25.13 23.45 22.89
N ALA A 819 23.82 23.24 23.03
CA ALA A 819 22.86 24.20 22.52
C ALA A 819 23.04 25.56 23.21
N ASN A 820 23.03 26.64 22.43
CA ASN A 820 23.28 27.99 22.96
C ASN A 820 22.19 28.44 23.96
N ASP A 821 21.01 27.86 23.88
CA ASP A 821 19.88 28.11 24.80
C ASP A 821 19.78 27.08 25.94
N ASN A 822 20.81 26.25 26.13
CA ASN A 822 20.88 25.22 27.17
C ASN A 822 19.73 24.20 27.17
N ARG A 823 19.03 24.01 26.04
CA ARG A 823 18.00 22.97 25.94
C ARG A 823 18.59 21.56 26.05
N GLN A 824 17.77 20.61 26.50
CA GLN A 824 18.08 19.19 26.31
C GLN A 824 18.03 18.83 24.82
N LEU A 825 18.86 17.88 24.44
CA LEU A 825 19.05 17.44 23.06
C LEU A 825 18.49 16.02 22.87
N PRO A 826 17.90 15.72 21.71
CA PRO A 826 17.45 14.37 21.43
C PRO A 826 18.62 13.37 21.28
N ASP A 827 18.45 12.20 21.86
CA ASP A 827 19.05 10.94 21.44
C ASP A 827 18.82 10.66 19.95
N TYR A 828 19.64 9.76 19.44
CA TYR A 828 19.71 9.40 18.03
C TYR A 828 19.88 7.88 17.87
N LEU A 829 19.98 7.42 16.63
CA LEU A 829 20.37 6.05 16.30
C LEU A 829 21.85 6.01 15.93
N ALA A 830 22.57 4.99 16.38
CA ALA A 830 23.96 4.80 16.03
C ALA A 830 24.18 4.83 14.51
N GLY A 831 25.14 5.65 14.06
CA GLY A 831 25.41 5.91 12.64
C GLY A 831 24.80 7.20 12.08
N GLN A 832 23.86 7.83 12.80
CA GLN A 832 23.28 9.11 12.39
C GLN A 832 24.28 10.27 12.44
N HIS A 833 23.93 11.33 11.70
CA HIS A 833 24.74 12.52 11.53
C HIS A 833 23.95 13.80 11.80
N ILE A 834 24.68 14.89 12.05
CA ILE A 834 24.16 16.25 12.08
C ILE A 834 24.69 17.02 10.87
N SER A 835 23.92 18.01 10.39
CA SER A 835 24.42 19.00 9.44
C SER A 835 24.94 20.21 10.20
N LEU A 836 26.24 20.46 10.09
CA LEU A 836 26.94 21.61 10.67
C LEU A 836 27.05 22.73 9.63
N CYS A 837 26.64 23.93 10.02
CA CYS A 837 26.68 25.13 9.21
C CYS A 837 27.49 26.23 9.90
N VAL A 838 28.43 26.82 9.15
CA VAL A 838 29.26 27.97 9.56
C VAL A 838 28.96 29.16 8.66
N ASN A 839 29.13 30.37 9.20
CA ASN A 839 28.83 31.65 8.52
C ASN A 839 27.40 31.74 7.96
N GLN A 840 26.41 31.18 8.68
CA GLN A 840 25.01 31.13 8.23
C GLN A 840 24.49 32.54 7.89
N GLY A 841 23.80 32.67 6.76
CA GLY A 841 23.23 33.94 6.30
C GLY A 841 24.22 34.90 5.63
N THR A 842 25.46 34.48 5.41
CA THR A 842 26.48 35.26 4.67
C THR A 842 26.74 34.65 3.28
N ALA A 843 27.41 35.39 2.40
CA ALA A 843 27.87 34.87 1.10
C ALA A 843 28.89 33.72 1.21
N ALA A 844 29.44 33.48 2.42
CA ALA A 844 30.41 32.44 2.72
C ALA A 844 29.81 31.28 3.55
N GLU A 845 28.49 31.07 3.52
CA GLU A 845 27.82 29.96 4.20
C GLU A 845 28.33 28.60 3.68
N ILE A 846 28.76 27.74 4.59
CA ILE A 846 29.19 26.37 4.27
C ILE A 846 28.44 25.40 5.17
N THR A 847 27.85 24.35 4.59
CA THR A 847 27.18 23.28 5.32
C THR A 847 27.76 21.91 4.95
N ARG A 848 28.08 21.10 5.96
CA ARG A 848 28.52 19.70 5.81
C ARG A 848 27.91 18.78 6.86
N ALA A 849 27.71 17.52 6.50
CA ALA A 849 27.23 16.48 7.40
C ALA A 849 28.41 15.79 8.12
N TYR A 850 28.25 15.50 9.41
CA TYR A 850 29.23 14.78 10.21
C TYR A 850 28.52 13.76 11.11
N SER A 851 28.97 12.51 11.10
CA SER A 851 28.45 11.47 12.00
C SER A 851 28.69 11.86 13.44
N LEU A 852 27.70 11.58 14.28
CA LEU A 852 27.85 11.71 15.72
C LEU A 852 28.76 10.61 16.25
N THR A 853 29.51 10.95 17.30
CA THR A 853 30.32 10.02 18.10
C THR A 853 29.79 10.05 19.54
N GLY A 854 30.03 8.98 20.31
CA GLY A 854 29.36 8.79 21.59
C GLY A 854 28.17 7.83 21.50
N ALA A 855 27.74 7.35 22.68
CA ALA A 855 26.53 6.56 22.83
C ALA A 855 25.30 7.30 22.30
N ALA A 856 24.48 6.60 21.53
CA ALA A 856 23.29 7.16 20.87
C ALA A 856 22.13 7.42 21.84
N GLN A 857 22.14 6.78 23.01
CA GLN A 857 21.19 7.00 24.09
C GLN A 857 21.94 7.44 25.35
N VAL A 858 21.61 8.64 25.85
CA VAL A 858 22.24 9.23 27.05
C VAL A 858 21.15 9.94 27.86
N ALA A 859 21.06 9.62 29.15
CA ALA A 859 20.17 10.33 30.07
C ALA A 859 20.51 11.82 30.10
N ASP A 860 19.50 12.68 29.99
CA ASP A 860 19.64 14.14 30.03
C ASP A 860 20.70 14.70 29.06
N ARG A 861 20.69 14.22 27.81
CA ARG A 861 21.67 14.64 26.80
C ARG A 861 21.67 16.16 26.61
N THR A 862 22.84 16.77 26.80
CA THR A 862 23.06 18.23 26.60
C THR A 862 24.11 18.55 25.54
N ARG A 863 24.78 17.52 25.00
CA ARG A 863 25.89 17.68 24.05
C ARG A 863 25.88 16.70 22.90
N TYR A 864 26.44 17.15 21.78
CA TYR A 864 26.83 16.31 20.64
C TYR A 864 28.32 16.43 20.39
N THR A 865 28.92 15.35 19.89
CA THR A 865 30.35 15.31 19.54
C THR A 865 30.54 14.73 18.15
N ILE A 866 31.41 15.37 17.36
CA ILE A 866 31.84 14.88 16.06
C ILE A 866 33.36 14.80 16.02
N ALA A 867 33.91 14.02 15.08
CA ALA A 867 35.32 14.07 14.74
C ALA A 867 35.50 14.35 13.25
N VAL A 868 36.45 15.23 12.93
CA VAL A 868 36.63 15.79 11.60
C VAL A 868 38.08 15.62 11.20
N ARG A 869 38.34 15.03 10.03
CA ARG A 869 39.66 15.01 9.41
C ARG A 869 39.90 16.27 8.59
N HIS A 870 41.10 16.85 8.67
CA HIS A 870 41.53 17.88 7.73
C HIS A 870 41.68 17.25 6.35
N GLN A 871 40.77 17.60 5.44
CA GLN A 871 40.72 16.99 4.12
C GLN A 871 41.71 17.70 3.21
N THR A 872 42.79 17.01 2.86
CA THR A 872 43.81 17.48 1.91
C THR A 872 43.87 16.49 0.74
N GLY A 873 43.84 16.99 -0.49
CA GLY A 873 43.94 16.20 -1.72
C GLY A 873 44.89 16.84 -2.72
N ARG A 874 45.02 16.22 -3.89
CA ARG A 874 45.70 16.81 -5.04
C ARG A 874 44.74 16.92 -6.22
N ASP A 875 44.74 18.04 -6.93
CA ASP A 875 43.99 18.18 -8.18
C ASP A 875 44.64 17.36 -9.32
N LYS A 876 44.02 17.37 -10.50
CA LYS A 876 44.52 16.66 -11.69
C LYS A 876 45.89 17.18 -12.16
N GLN A 877 46.32 18.34 -11.68
CA GLN A 877 47.59 19.00 -11.97
C GLN A 877 48.62 18.80 -10.85
N GLY A 878 48.26 18.07 -9.78
CA GLY A 878 49.13 17.76 -8.65
C GLY A 878 49.16 18.83 -7.56
N ASN A 879 48.39 19.92 -7.67
CA ASN A 879 48.34 20.98 -6.66
C ASN A 879 47.57 20.52 -5.43
N ILE A 880 48.01 20.92 -4.23
CA ILE A 880 47.31 20.62 -2.98
C ILE A 880 45.98 21.39 -2.95
N VAL A 881 44.88 20.67 -2.76
CA VAL A 881 43.55 21.23 -2.57
C VAL A 881 43.04 20.83 -1.19
N GLU A 882 42.59 21.80 -0.40
CA GLU A 882 42.02 21.55 0.92
C GLU A 882 40.50 21.66 0.92
N GLY A 883 39.86 20.86 1.78
CA GLY A 883 38.42 20.91 1.99
C GLY A 883 38.03 22.20 2.71
N LYS A 884 37.16 23.02 2.10
CA LYS A 884 36.75 24.32 2.64
C LYS A 884 36.25 24.25 4.09
N MET A 885 35.33 23.31 4.38
CA MET A 885 34.77 23.15 5.72
C MET A 885 35.81 22.59 6.70
N SER A 886 36.46 21.48 6.36
CA SER A 886 37.40 20.82 7.27
C SER A 886 38.57 21.73 7.63
N SER A 887 39.08 22.53 6.69
CA SER A 887 40.13 23.54 6.96
C SER A 887 39.63 24.63 7.89
N TYR A 888 38.41 25.14 7.67
CA TYR A 888 37.79 26.13 8.56
C TYR A 888 37.64 25.60 10.01
N LEU A 889 37.17 24.37 10.17
CA LEU A 889 37.02 23.73 11.48
C LEU A 889 38.36 23.53 12.20
N HIS A 890 39.45 23.28 11.46
CA HIS A 890 40.78 23.10 12.04
C HIS A 890 41.46 24.44 12.36
N GLN A 891 41.46 25.39 11.41
CA GLN A 891 42.32 26.58 11.45
C GLN A 891 41.62 27.81 12.04
N HIS A 892 40.30 27.96 11.85
CA HIS A 892 39.59 29.20 12.18
C HIS A 892 38.64 29.06 13.37
N LEU A 893 37.95 27.94 13.47
CA LEU A 893 36.95 27.72 14.50
C LEU A 893 37.59 27.52 15.89
N GLN A 894 37.15 28.26 16.90
CA GLN A 894 37.67 28.20 18.27
C GLN A 894 36.61 27.75 19.28
N GLN A 895 37.06 27.35 20.47
CA GLN A 895 36.16 27.12 21.60
C GLN A 895 35.46 28.44 21.96
N GLY A 896 34.14 28.39 22.18
CA GLY A 896 33.29 29.57 22.41
C GLY A 896 32.58 30.08 21.15
N ASP A 897 33.02 29.70 19.95
CA ASP A 897 32.35 30.10 18.71
C ASP A 897 30.95 29.49 18.58
N ILE A 898 30.08 30.23 17.89
CA ILE A 898 28.71 29.81 17.60
C ILE A 898 28.64 29.19 16.20
N VAL A 899 28.05 28.00 16.14
CA VAL A 899 27.76 27.29 14.89
C VAL A 899 26.29 26.87 14.85
N HIS A 900 25.79 26.46 13.69
CA HIS A 900 24.39 26.07 13.54
C HIS A 900 24.25 24.59 13.15
N LEU A 901 23.49 23.83 13.95
CA LEU A 901 23.30 22.39 13.75
C LEU A 901 21.86 22.03 13.43
N SER A 902 21.66 21.06 12.53
CA SER A 902 20.39 20.33 12.39
C SER A 902 20.23 19.28 13.47
N ALA A 903 18.99 18.81 13.69
CA ALA A 903 18.73 17.62 14.50
C ALA A 903 19.45 16.39 13.91
N PRO A 904 19.79 15.37 14.74
CA PRO A 904 20.32 14.10 14.26
C PRO A 904 19.39 13.48 13.22
N SER A 905 19.97 13.01 12.12
CA SER A 905 19.24 12.44 10.98
C SER A 905 20.10 11.42 10.23
N GLY A 906 19.55 10.83 9.17
CA GLY A 906 20.23 9.83 8.35
C GLY A 906 19.69 8.41 8.55
N ASN A 907 19.95 7.60 7.51
CA ASN A 907 19.42 6.24 7.34
C ASN A 907 20.51 5.17 7.35
N PHE A 908 21.78 5.56 7.48
CA PHE A 908 22.88 4.64 7.77
C PHE A 908 22.93 4.39 9.27
N THR A 909 22.16 3.41 9.72
CA THR A 909 22.03 3.05 11.12
C THR A 909 22.39 1.59 11.33
N LEU A 910 22.97 1.27 12.49
CA LEU A 910 23.52 -0.06 12.78
C LEU A 910 22.69 -0.84 13.81
N PRO A 911 22.53 -2.17 13.64
CA PRO A 911 21.85 -3.04 14.58
C PRO A 911 22.64 -3.25 15.87
N GLN A 912 22.07 -2.86 17.01
CA GLN A 912 22.64 -3.21 18.33
C GLN A 912 22.37 -4.66 18.74
N LYS A 913 21.33 -5.29 18.17
CA LYS A 913 20.92 -6.68 18.44
C LYS A 913 20.51 -7.32 17.13
N ILE A 914 21.17 -8.41 16.75
CA ILE A 914 20.89 -9.18 15.54
C ILE A 914 21.53 -10.56 15.63
N ASP A 915 20.94 -11.57 14.98
CA ASP A 915 21.32 -12.99 15.15
C ASP A 915 22.45 -13.45 14.21
N TYR A 916 23.02 -12.54 13.41
CA TYR A 916 24.09 -12.84 12.45
C TYR A 916 25.27 -11.85 12.59
N PRO A 917 26.48 -12.23 12.14
CA PRO A 917 27.66 -11.38 12.29
C PRO A 917 27.54 -10.05 11.54
N VAL A 918 28.21 -9.04 12.07
CA VAL A 918 28.34 -7.70 11.49
C VAL A 918 29.79 -7.47 11.10
N VAL A 919 30.05 -7.28 9.82
CA VAL A 919 31.37 -6.96 9.27
C VAL A 919 31.42 -5.49 8.91
N ILE A 920 32.40 -4.78 9.45
CA ILE A 920 32.57 -3.34 9.32
C ILE A 920 33.87 -3.05 8.58
N PHE A 921 33.78 -2.22 7.55
CA PHE A 921 34.92 -1.65 6.86
C PHE A 921 34.97 -0.14 7.10
N ALA A 922 35.99 0.31 7.82
CA ALA A 922 36.21 1.71 8.13
C ALA A 922 37.49 2.23 7.47
N GLY A 923 37.44 3.41 6.87
CA GLY A 923 38.61 4.08 6.29
C GLY A 923 38.85 5.46 6.91
N GLY A 924 39.96 5.64 7.61
CA GLY A 924 40.33 6.89 8.28
C GLY A 924 39.23 7.40 9.21
N ILE A 925 38.70 8.60 8.94
CA ILE A 925 37.64 9.18 9.79
C ILE A 925 36.25 8.55 9.57
N GLY A 926 36.09 7.69 8.55
CA GLY A 926 34.88 6.89 8.35
C GLY A 926 34.55 5.93 9.50
N ILE A 927 35.41 5.83 10.52
CA ILE A 927 35.17 5.09 11.76
C ILE A 927 34.10 5.72 12.66
N THR A 928 33.80 7.02 12.52
CA THR A 928 32.90 7.76 13.42
C THR A 928 31.51 7.13 13.64
N PRO A 929 30.75 6.70 12.60
CA PRO A 929 29.47 6.02 12.82
C PRO A 929 29.62 4.72 13.62
N PHE A 930 30.74 4.01 13.44
CA PHE A 930 31.02 2.74 14.09
C PHE A 930 31.48 2.92 15.55
N ILE A 931 32.20 3.99 15.88
CA ILE A 931 32.44 4.38 17.28
C ILE A 931 31.12 4.62 18.00
N SER A 932 30.21 5.37 17.38
CA SER A 932 28.89 5.59 17.98
C SER A 932 28.13 4.29 18.16
N PHE A 933 28.18 3.38 17.18
CA PHE A 933 27.59 2.04 17.29
C PHE A 933 28.13 1.25 18.48
N LEU A 934 29.45 1.05 18.55
CA LEU A 934 30.07 0.30 19.65
C LEU A 934 29.78 0.93 21.01
N GLU A 935 29.82 2.26 21.12
CA GLU A 935 29.52 2.93 22.39
C GLU A 935 28.03 2.91 22.76
N SER A 936 27.15 2.61 21.80
CA SER A 936 25.70 2.47 22.05
C SER A 936 25.30 1.08 22.53
N ILE A 937 26.19 0.07 22.42
CA ILE A 937 25.92 -1.27 22.96
C ILE A 937 26.01 -1.21 24.48
N SER A 938 24.84 -1.27 25.13
CA SER A 938 24.71 -1.27 26.59
C SER A 938 24.92 -2.65 27.22
N GLU A 939 24.63 -3.73 26.48
CA GLU A 939 24.66 -5.12 26.95
C GLU A 939 25.63 -5.95 26.10
N PRO A 940 26.94 -5.98 26.42
CA PRO A 940 27.95 -6.68 25.64
C PRO A 940 27.68 -8.18 25.45
N GLU A 941 26.98 -8.83 26.37
CA GLU A 941 26.65 -10.26 26.25
C GLU A 941 25.69 -10.56 25.06
N THR A 942 24.78 -9.61 24.79
CA THR A 942 23.75 -9.73 23.75
C THR A 942 24.13 -9.08 22.43
N MET A 943 25.35 -8.55 22.32
CA MET A 943 25.83 -7.91 21.09
C MET A 943 26.02 -8.95 19.97
N PRO A 944 25.85 -8.54 18.70
CA PRO A 944 26.25 -9.38 17.58
C PRO A 944 27.76 -9.60 17.58
N GLU A 945 28.21 -10.66 16.91
CA GLU A 945 29.62 -10.82 16.57
C GLU A 945 30.03 -9.71 15.60
N VAL A 946 31.03 -8.89 15.96
CA VAL A 946 31.45 -7.73 15.18
C VAL A 946 32.89 -7.89 14.72
N TRP A 947 33.11 -7.82 13.41
CA TRP A 947 34.43 -7.82 12.78
C TRP A 947 34.71 -6.44 12.18
N LEU A 948 35.53 -5.64 12.85
CA LEU A 948 35.92 -4.31 12.42
C LEU A 948 37.29 -4.36 11.73
N TYR A 949 37.30 -4.18 10.41
CA TYR A 949 38.53 -3.97 9.65
C TYR A 949 38.74 -2.47 9.42
N TYR A 950 39.77 -1.92 10.05
CA TYR A 950 40.00 -0.47 10.11
C TYR A 950 41.28 -0.04 9.40
N ALA A 951 41.14 0.65 8.27
CA ALA A 951 42.25 1.15 7.47
C ALA A 951 42.67 2.58 7.87
N ASN A 952 43.96 2.74 8.16
CA ASN A 952 44.65 3.99 8.46
C ASN A 952 45.97 4.05 7.68
N LEU A 953 46.66 5.20 7.67
CA LEU A 953 48.00 5.24 7.08
C LEU A 953 49.01 4.59 8.04
N ASN A 954 48.97 4.97 9.31
CA ASN A 954 49.90 4.58 10.36
C ASN A 954 49.37 4.96 11.75
N SER A 955 50.14 4.67 12.80
CA SER A 955 49.82 5.06 14.18
C SER A 955 49.53 6.56 14.35
N ASP A 956 50.23 7.45 13.63
CA ASP A 956 50.04 8.91 13.72
C ASP A 956 48.68 9.40 13.21
N THR A 957 47.99 8.61 12.42
CA THR A 957 46.69 8.98 11.82
C THR A 957 45.56 8.08 12.28
N HIS A 958 45.84 7.13 13.17
CA HIS A 958 44.88 6.17 13.69
C HIS A 958 43.94 6.84 14.70
N ALA A 959 42.77 7.27 14.22
CA ALA A 959 41.78 7.93 15.07
C ALA A 959 41.12 6.93 16.04
N PHE A 960 40.98 7.32 17.31
CA PHE A 960 40.30 6.56 18.36
C PHE A 960 40.93 5.22 18.77
N ALA A 961 42.22 4.98 18.51
CA ALA A 961 42.91 3.74 18.88
C ALA A 961 42.69 3.35 20.36
N ASP A 962 42.92 4.26 21.31
CA ASP A 962 42.72 4.01 22.75
C ASP A 962 41.26 3.67 23.12
N ARG A 963 40.29 4.34 22.47
CA ARG A 963 38.86 4.07 22.69
C ARG A 963 38.49 2.70 22.16
N LEU A 964 38.98 2.33 20.97
CA LEU A 964 38.74 1.02 20.37
C LEU A 964 39.35 -0.09 21.22
N ASN A 965 40.57 0.09 21.73
CA ASN A 965 41.19 -0.85 22.67
C ASN A 965 40.33 -1.02 23.92
N THR A 966 39.85 0.09 24.52
CA THR A 966 38.97 0.05 25.69
C THR A 966 37.67 -0.70 25.40
N LEU A 967 37.06 -0.46 24.24
CA LEU A 967 35.83 -1.13 23.81
C LEU A 967 36.06 -2.63 23.58
N ALA A 968 37.15 -3.01 22.91
CA ALA A 968 37.51 -4.41 22.64
C ALA A 968 37.71 -5.20 23.95
N HIS A 969 38.33 -4.61 24.97
CA HIS A 969 38.45 -5.26 26.29
C HIS A 969 37.10 -5.47 26.99
N ARG A 970 36.12 -4.59 26.75
CA ARG A 970 34.77 -4.69 27.32
C ARG A 970 33.85 -5.63 26.53
N MET A 971 34.16 -5.89 25.27
CA MET A 971 33.28 -6.54 24.30
C MET A 971 33.89 -7.83 23.79
N PRO A 972 33.54 -9.00 24.37
CA PRO A 972 34.17 -10.26 24.02
C PRO A 972 33.93 -10.70 22.57
N LYS A 973 32.87 -10.17 21.93
CA LYS A 973 32.47 -10.47 20.55
C LYS A 973 32.92 -9.40 19.53
N LEU A 974 33.79 -8.47 19.95
CA LEU A 974 34.37 -7.44 19.06
C LEU A 974 35.78 -7.83 18.63
N HIS A 975 35.96 -8.05 17.34
CA HIS A 975 37.25 -8.32 16.70
C HIS A 975 37.70 -7.07 15.93
N VAL A 976 38.78 -6.43 16.36
CA VAL A 976 39.35 -5.24 15.71
C VAL A 976 40.62 -5.61 14.96
N ILE A 977 40.66 -5.35 13.66
CA ILE A 977 41.78 -5.65 12.77
C ILE A 977 42.23 -4.36 12.09
N ASN A 978 43.38 -3.83 12.51
CA ASN A 978 43.93 -2.59 11.98
C ASN A 978 44.78 -2.85 10.73
N HIS A 979 44.63 -2.02 9.70
CA HIS A 979 45.41 -2.01 8.46
C HIS A 979 46.14 -0.68 8.34
N TYR A 980 47.47 -0.69 8.20
CA TYR A 980 48.29 0.52 8.04
C TYR A 980 48.90 0.57 6.65
N ASN A 981 48.40 1.44 5.79
CA ASN A 981 48.83 1.52 4.39
C ASN A 981 50.23 2.13 4.17
N ASP A 982 50.76 2.82 5.17
CA ASP A 982 52.07 3.47 5.19
C ASP A 982 52.65 3.46 6.61
N PRO A 983 52.91 2.25 7.18
CA PRO A 983 53.29 2.09 8.58
C PRO A 983 54.63 2.78 8.85
N LEU A 984 54.73 3.42 10.01
CA LEU A 984 55.97 4.07 10.43
C LEU A 984 56.98 3.03 10.91
N PRO A 985 58.30 3.34 10.93
CA PRO A 985 59.31 2.43 11.46
C PRO A 985 59.11 1.98 12.91
N ARG A 986 58.26 2.69 13.67
CA ARG A 986 57.87 2.37 15.06
C ARG A 986 56.63 1.50 15.18
N ASP A 987 55.89 1.30 14.09
CA ASP A 987 54.64 0.54 14.11
C ASP A 987 54.97 -0.95 14.02
N ASN A 988 54.49 -1.74 14.97
CA ASN A 988 54.76 -3.17 15.07
C ASN A 988 53.67 -3.99 14.38
N LYS A 989 54.06 -4.77 13.37
CA LYS A 989 53.15 -5.73 12.71
C LYS A 989 52.77 -6.85 13.69
N GLY A 990 51.47 -7.10 13.82
CA GLY A 990 50.89 -8.09 14.76
C GLY A 990 50.45 -7.49 16.09
N GLU A 991 50.93 -6.29 16.44
CA GLU A 991 50.52 -5.55 17.65
C GLU A 991 49.69 -4.33 17.28
N ASP A 992 50.27 -3.39 16.50
CA ASP A 992 49.59 -2.14 16.12
C ASP A 992 48.71 -2.33 14.88
N TYR A 993 49.15 -3.17 13.93
CA TYR A 993 48.47 -3.42 12.66
C TYR A 993 48.71 -4.84 12.15
N ALA A 994 47.75 -5.39 11.41
CA ALA A 994 47.80 -6.74 10.87
C ALA A 994 48.56 -6.83 9.52
N THR A 995 48.34 -5.85 8.64
CA THR A 995 48.94 -5.83 7.29
C THR A 995 49.13 -4.42 6.75
N SER A 996 50.10 -4.27 5.86
CA SER A 996 50.36 -3.03 5.12
C SER A 996 49.64 -2.93 3.77
N GLU A 997 48.91 -3.97 3.40
CA GLU A 997 48.15 -4.00 2.15
C GLU A 997 46.87 -3.14 2.23
N LEU A 998 46.43 -2.64 1.07
CA LEU A 998 45.11 -2.02 0.95
C LEU A 998 44.04 -3.03 1.35
N ILE A 999 43.09 -2.56 2.14
CA ILE A 999 41.97 -3.39 2.58
C ILE A 999 41.09 -3.76 1.38
N THR A 1000 40.82 -5.05 1.25
CA THR A 1000 39.99 -5.65 0.19
C THR A 1000 38.97 -6.60 0.82
N ALA A 1001 37.98 -7.04 0.06
CA ALA A 1001 37.00 -8.00 0.57
C ALA A 1001 37.63 -9.38 0.88
N ALA A 1002 38.86 -9.66 0.43
CA ALA A 1002 39.55 -10.93 0.67
C ALA A 1002 39.83 -11.23 2.16
N VAL A 1003 39.83 -10.19 3.01
CA VAL A 1003 40.04 -10.34 4.46
C VAL A 1003 38.87 -11.03 5.17
N VAL A 1004 37.69 -11.08 4.54
CA VAL A 1004 36.49 -11.70 5.10
C VAL A 1004 36.59 -13.21 4.95
N ASN A 1005 36.53 -13.94 6.07
CA ASN A 1005 36.52 -15.40 6.06
C ASN A 1005 35.24 -15.94 5.40
N ASP A 1006 35.35 -17.07 4.68
CA ASP A 1006 34.21 -17.76 4.07
C ASP A 1006 33.14 -18.16 5.11
N THR A 1007 33.52 -18.48 6.36
CA THR A 1007 32.55 -18.77 7.43
C THR A 1007 31.61 -17.59 7.71
N LEU A 1008 32.09 -16.35 7.61
CA LEU A 1008 31.24 -15.16 7.77
C LEU A 1008 30.26 -14.99 6.60
N LEU A 1009 30.67 -15.44 5.40
CA LEU A 1009 29.80 -15.46 4.22
C LEU A 1009 28.71 -16.54 4.36
N GLU A 1010 29.07 -17.73 4.85
CA GLU A 1010 28.15 -18.84 5.12
C GLU A 1010 27.12 -18.48 6.21
N GLN A 1011 27.56 -17.78 7.26
CA GLN A 1011 26.68 -17.21 8.30
C GLN A 1011 25.90 -15.98 7.81
N ARG A 1012 26.12 -15.57 6.56
CA ARG A 1012 25.44 -14.46 5.90
C ARG A 1012 25.53 -13.17 6.71
N ALA A 1013 26.76 -12.75 7.02
CA ALA A 1013 27.04 -11.50 7.69
C ALA A 1013 26.45 -10.27 6.97
N ARG A 1014 26.28 -9.17 7.71
CA ARG A 1014 25.97 -7.86 7.13
C ARG A 1014 27.20 -6.99 7.05
N PHE A 1015 27.34 -6.30 5.93
CA PHE A 1015 28.52 -5.50 5.64
C PHE A 1015 28.19 -4.02 5.75
N TYR A 1016 28.91 -3.29 6.60
CA TYR A 1016 28.75 -1.84 6.76
C TYR A 1016 30.05 -1.13 6.41
N LEU A 1017 29.99 -0.19 5.47
CA LEU A 1017 31.14 0.46 4.90
C LEU A 1017 31.05 1.97 5.10
N CYS A 1018 32.09 2.58 5.65
CA CYS A 1018 32.22 4.03 5.67
C CYS A 1018 33.69 4.46 5.56
N GLY A 1019 33.99 5.30 4.59
CA GLY A 1019 35.36 5.72 4.29
C GLY A 1019 35.48 6.39 2.92
N PRO A 1020 36.68 6.40 2.32
CA PRO A 1020 36.88 6.90 0.97
C PRO A 1020 36.03 6.14 -0.06
N GLU A 1021 35.38 6.87 -0.97
CA GLU A 1021 34.51 6.30 -2.02
C GLU A 1021 35.19 5.19 -2.87
N PRO A 1022 36.46 5.34 -3.32
CA PRO A 1022 37.13 4.26 -4.06
C PRO A 1022 37.27 2.96 -3.26
N MET A 1023 37.51 3.04 -1.96
CA MET A 1023 37.60 1.88 -1.07
C MET A 1023 36.23 1.20 -0.96
N MET A 1024 35.17 1.96 -0.67
CA MET A 1024 33.84 1.39 -0.51
C MET A 1024 33.32 0.75 -1.80
N GLN A 1025 33.58 1.36 -2.96
CA GLN A 1025 33.23 0.80 -4.26
C GLN A 1025 33.96 -0.52 -4.52
N ALA A 1026 35.28 -0.55 -4.36
CA ALA A 1026 36.09 -1.75 -4.60
C ALA A 1026 35.67 -2.92 -3.68
N ILE A 1027 35.45 -2.67 -2.39
CA ILE A 1027 35.00 -3.72 -1.46
C ILE A 1027 33.60 -4.21 -1.83
N THR A 1028 32.68 -3.30 -2.19
CA THR A 1028 31.32 -3.67 -2.61
C THR A 1028 31.35 -4.58 -3.84
N GLU A 1029 32.13 -4.23 -4.85
CA GLU A 1029 32.28 -5.02 -6.09
C GLU A 1029 32.85 -6.41 -5.78
N GLN A 1030 33.92 -6.49 -4.97
CA GLN A 1030 34.55 -7.75 -4.59
C GLN A 1030 33.66 -8.63 -3.70
N LEU A 1031 32.87 -8.05 -2.78
CA LEU A 1031 31.88 -8.80 -1.99
C LEU A 1031 30.80 -9.41 -2.89
N ILE A 1032 30.33 -8.67 -3.90
CA ILE A 1032 29.36 -9.18 -4.90
C ILE A 1032 29.98 -10.29 -5.75
N GLU A 1033 31.26 -10.18 -6.11
CA GLU A 1033 32.00 -11.25 -6.80
C GLU A 1033 32.09 -12.52 -5.95
N ARG A 1034 32.18 -12.37 -4.62
CA ARG A 1034 32.09 -13.44 -3.62
C ARG A 1034 30.66 -13.83 -3.24
N ASP A 1035 29.68 -13.53 -4.10
CA ASP A 1035 28.26 -13.90 -3.98
C ASP A 1035 27.47 -13.23 -2.83
N VAL A 1036 28.02 -12.21 -2.17
CA VAL A 1036 27.29 -11.39 -1.21
C VAL A 1036 26.18 -10.62 -1.92
N ALA A 1037 24.97 -10.63 -1.36
CA ALA A 1037 23.87 -9.88 -1.94
C ALA A 1037 24.10 -8.38 -1.79
N LYS A 1038 23.87 -7.59 -2.85
CA LYS A 1038 23.99 -6.13 -2.77
C LYS A 1038 23.17 -5.50 -1.65
N PHE A 1039 22.01 -6.07 -1.33
CA PHE A 1039 21.12 -5.57 -0.26
C PHE A 1039 21.57 -5.96 1.16
N ASP A 1040 22.57 -6.83 1.30
CA ASP A 1040 23.23 -7.15 2.58
C ASP A 1040 24.49 -6.25 2.81
N ILE A 1041 24.77 -5.33 1.87
CA ILE A 1041 25.89 -4.37 1.89
C ILE A 1041 25.34 -2.95 2.05
N PHE A 1042 25.77 -2.27 3.11
CA PHE A 1042 25.35 -0.92 3.45
C PHE A 1042 26.55 0.02 3.42
N SER A 1043 26.42 1.16 2.74
CA SER A 1043 27.47 2.17 2.69
C SER A 1043 26.91 3.58 2.89
N GLU A 1044 27.78 4.49 3.33
CA GLU A 1044 27.47 5.91 3.52
C GLU A 1044 28.67 6.78 3.14
N ALA A 1045 28.42 7.79 2.30
CA ALA A 1045 29.44 8.68 1.73
C ALA A 1045 29.37 10.13 2.27
N PHE A 1046 28.40 10.45 3.16
CA PHE A 1046 28.23 11.75 3.83
C PHE A 1046 28.45 12.96 2.90
N GLN A 1047 27.84 12.95 1.72
CA GLN A 1047 27.85 14.09 0.81
C GLN A 1047 26.88 15.17 1.32
N SER A 1048 27.26 16.44 1.22
CA SER A 1048 26.34 17.54 1.59
C SER A 1048 25.51 17.94 0.39
N GLN A 1049 24.20 17.93 0.58
CA GLN A 1049 23.28 18.54 -0.36
C GLN A 1049 23.51 20.06 -0.39
N SER A 1050 23.78 20.60 -1.58
CA SER A 1050 23.74 22.04 -1.81
C SER A 1050 22.28 22.43 -2.04
N VAL A 1051 21.69 23.23 -1.14
CA VAL A 1051 20.34 23.76 -1.33
C VAL A 1051 20.42 24.91 -2.33
N VAL A 1052 20.28 24.60 -3.62
CA VAL A 1052 20.14 25.64 -4.65
C VAL A 1052 18.68 26.05 -4.71
N LYS A 1053 18.38 27.31 -4.38
CA LYS A 1053 17.03 27.90 -4.51
C LYS A 1053 16.77 28.25 -5.97
N ILE A 1054 15.63 27.83 -6.49
CA ILE A 1054 15.22 28.12 -7.87
C ILE A 1054 14.63 29.52 -7.93
N LYS A 1055 15.09 30.30 -8.91
CA LYS A 1055 14.59 31.65 -9.16
C LYS A 1055 13.54 31.61 -10.26
N THR A 1056 12.55 32.51 -10.18
CA THR A 1056 11.57 32.71 -11.26
C THR A 1056 12.30 33.05 -12.58
N ASN A 1057 11.91 32.42 -13.69
CA ASN A 1057 12.50 32.54 -15.03
C ASN A 1057 13.91 31.95 -15.19
N GLN A 1058 14.30 31.01 -14.34
CA GLN A 1058 15.55 30.28 -14.51
C GLN A 1058 15.51 29.40 -15.77
N GLN A 1059 16.62 29.34 -16.51
CA GLN A 1059 16.75 28.58 -17.75
C GLN A 1059 18.02 27.74 -17.76
N PHE A 1060 17.93 26.53 -18.31
CA PHE A 1060 19.07 25.63 -18.48
C PHE A 1060 18.95 24.85 -19.79
N LYS A 1061 20.09 24.56 -20.41
CA LYS A 1061 20.13 23.63 -21.55
C LYS A 1061 19.99 22.20 -21.06
N VAL A 1062 19.11 21.45 -21.69
CA VAL A 1062 18.91 20.02 -21.41
C VAL A 1062 19.14 19.24 -22.69
N LYS A 1063 19.97 18.20 -22.61
CA LYS A 1063 20.25 17.26 -23.71
C LYS A 1063 19.74 15.87 -23.36
N PHE A 1064 19.01 15.25 -24.28
CA PHE A 1064 18.49 13.88 -24.16
C PHE A 1064 19.21 13.00 -25.19
N LEU A 1065 20.19 12.20 -24.73
CA LEU A 1065 21.15 11.51 -25.58
C LEU A 1065 20.54 10.47 -26.54
N ARG A 1066 19.68 9.56 -26.05
CA ARG A 1066 19.13 8.47 -26.87
C ARG A 1066 18.00 8.96 -27.75
N SER A 1067 17.26 9.96 -27.29
CA SER A 1067 16.19 10.61 -28.03
C SER A 1067 16.70 11.60 -29.10
N LYS A 1068 18.02 11.83 -29.17
CA LYS A 1068 18.70 12.73 -30.13
C LYS A 1068 18.10 14.14 -30.15
N LYS A 1069 17.69 14.63 -28.98
CA LYS A 1069 17.18 16.00 -28.78
C LYS A 1069 18.25 16.81 -28.06
N ASP A 1070 18.98 17.59 -28.86
CA ASP A 1070 20.08 18.42 -28.41
C ASP A 1070 19.65 19.87 -28.20
N ASP A 1071 20.24 20.54 -27.20
CA ASP A 1071 20.11 21.98 -26.94
C ASP A 1071 18.68 22.52 -26.74
N VAL A 1072 17.77 21.72 -26.15
CA VAL A 1072 16.46 22.24 -25.74
C VAL A 1072 16.57 23.01 -24.43
N THR A 1073 15.90 24.17 -24.35
CA THR A 1073 15.96 25.04 -23.17
C THR A 1073 14.79 24.76 -22.23
N TRP A 1074 15.11 24.24 -21.04
CA TRP A 1074 14.15 24.17 -19.94
C TRP A 1074 14.02 25.54 -19.29
N THR A 1075 12.80 25.92 -18.93
CA THR A 1075 12.49 27.11 -18.13
C THR A 1075 11.77 26.71 -16.84
N SER A 1076 11.84 27.55 -15.80
CA SER A 1076 11.11 27.30 -14.54
C SER A 1076 9.58 27.11 -14.72
N ALA A 1077 9.00 27.58 -15.83
CA ALA A 1077 7.59 27.39 -16.15
C ALA A 1077 7.26 26.00 -16.72
N ASP A 1078 8.27 25.25 -17.18
CA ASP A 1078 8.10 23.89 -17.73
C ASP A 1078 7.89 22.81 -16.65
N GLY A 1079 8.03 23.16 -15.37
CA GLY A 1079 7.83 22.23 -14.27
C GLY A 1079 8.94 21.18 -14.19
N SER A 1080 8.58 19.93 -13.91
CA SER A 1080 9.56 18.85 -13.75
C SER A 1080 10.26 18.49 -15.07
N ILE A 1081 11.40 17.80 -15.00
CA ILE A 1081 12.09 17.25 -16.18
C ILE A 1081 11.17 16.30 -16.97
N LEU A 1082 10.27 15.58 -16.29
CA LEU A 1082 9.26 14.77 -16.95
C LEU A 1082 8.28 15.63 -17.76
N ASP A 1083 7.72 16.69 -17.17
CA ASP A 1083 6.76 17.57 -17.84
C ASP A 1083 7.40 18.26 -19.05
N PHE A 1084 8.66 18.69 -18.90
CA PHE A 1084 9.44 19.23 -19.99
C PHE A 1084 9.71 18.20 -21.09
N GLY A 1085 10.08 16.97 -20.73
CA GLY A 1085 10.25 15.86 -21.69
C GLY A 1085 8.96 15.55 -22.45
N ASP A 1086 7.83 15.50 -21.75
CA ASP A 1086 6.49 15.29 -22.34
C ASP A 1086 6.13 16.44 -23.31
N LYS A 1087 6.40 17.70 -22.93
CA LYS A 1087 6.22 18.87 -23.80
C LYS A 1087 7.07 18.78 -25.08
N MET A 1088 8.27 18.23 -24.98
CA MET A 1088 9.17 17.97 -26.11
C MET A 1088 8.84 16.71 -26.91
N LYS A 1089 7.76 15.98 -26.53
CA LYS A 1089 7.34 14.70 -27.11
C LYS A 1089 8.41 13.61 -27.01
N ILE A 1090 9.15 13.60 -25.90
CA ILE A 1090 10.17 12.59 -25.58
C ILE A 1090 9.50 11.47 -24.79
N SER A 1091 9.83 10.22 -25.11
CA SER A 1091 9.32 9.05 -24.38
C SER A 1091 10.05 8.94 -23.04
N MET A 1092 9.50 9.58 -22.01
CA MET A 1092 10.05 9.57 -20.65
C MET A 1092 9.48 8.40 -19.85
N PRO A 1093 10.31 7.64 -19.10
CA PRO A 1093 9.80 6.62 -18.20
C PRO A 1093 9.04 7.30 -17.07
N SER A 1094 7.85 6.81 -16.77
CA SER A 1094 7.02 7.37 -15.72
C SER A 1094 6.07 6.30 -15.17
N GLY A 1095 5.67 6.50 -13.93
CA GLY A 1095 4.71 5.68 -13.22
C GLY A 1095 3.74 6.55 -12.45
N CYS A 1096 4.03 6.73 -11.15
CA CYS A 1096 3.20 7.51 -10.24
C CYS A 1096 3.24 9.03 -10.48
N ARG A 1097 4.22 9.54 -11.25
CA ARG A 1097 4.52 10.96 -11.48
C ARG A 1097 4.85 11.80 -10.22
N VAL A 1098 5.01 11.16 -9.06
CA VAL A 1098 5.26 11.81 -7.75
C VAL A 1098 6.56 11.37 -7.10
N GLY A 1099 7.42 10.67 -7.86
CA GLY A 1099 8.72 10.16 -7.43
C GLY A 1099 8.65 8.89 -6.57
N GLN A 1100 7.51 8.55 -5.98
CA GLN A 1100 7.40 7.43 -5.03
C GLN A 1100 7.69 6.04 -5.63
N CYS A 1101 7.29 5.79 -6.88
CA CYS A 1101 7.50 4.50 -7.53
C CYS A 1101 8.91 4.35 -8.14
N GLU A 1102 9.65 5.47 -8.29
CA GLU A 1102 10.97 5.54 -8.91
C GLU A 1102 11.04 4.98 -10.35
N SER A 1103 9.90 4.84 -11.03
CA SER A 1103 9.86 4.51 -12.47
C SER A 1103 10.41 5.64 -13.32
N CYS A 1104 10.33 6.89 -12.85
CA CYS A 1104 10.86 8.05 -13.55
C CYS A 1104 12.36 8.27 -13.32
N ALA A 1105 13.06 7.30 -12.72
CA ALA A 1105 14.49 7.37 -12.49
C ALA A 1105 15.24 7.31 -13.84
N VAL A 1106 15.98 8.36 -14.16
CA VAL A 1106 16.84 8.46 -15.36
C VAL A 1106 18.26 8.82 -14.94
N ARG A 1107 19.25 8.35 -15.70
CA ARG A 1107 20.67 8.60 -15.39
C ARG A 1107 21.08 9.99 -15.87
N ILE A 1108 21.71 10.75 -14.98
CA ILE A 1108 22.42 11.99 -15.24
C ILE A 1108 23.81 11.65 -15.76
N VAL A 1109 24.11 12.08 -16.99
CA VAL A 1109 25.44 11.95 -17.59
C VAL A 1109 26.32 13.12 -17.17
N SER A 1110 25.75 14.33 -17.12
CA SER A 1110 26.40 15.51 -16.55
C SER A 1110 25.36 16.55 -16.12
N GLY A 1111 25.75 17.45 -15.23
CA GLY A 1111 24.86 18.48 -14.67
C GLY A 1111 24.29 18.11 -13.30
N GLN A 1112 23.43 18.98 -12.77
CA GLN A 1112 22.84 18.85 -11.43
C GLN A 1112 21.34 19.11 -11.46
N VAL A 1113 20.61 18.39 -10.60
CA VAL A 1113 19.18 18.56 -10.40
C VAL A 1113 18.86 18.72 -8.92
N ILE A 1114 17.69 19.26 -8.63
CA ILE A 1114 17.07 19.21 -7.30
C ILE A 1114 15.71 18.50 -7.40
N HIS A 1115 15.32 17.78 -6.35
CA HIS A 1115 14.05 17.07 -6.28
C HIS A 1115 13.02 17.87 -5.47
N LEU A 1116 11.88 18.19 -6.08
CA LEU A 1116 10.78 18.99 -5.55
C LEU A 1116 10.17 18.44 -4.26
N ASN A 1117 10.14 17.11 -4.11
CA ASN A 1117 9.64 16.43 -2.92
C ASN A 1117 10.71 16.22 -1.84
N GLY A 1118 11.92 16.74 -2.03
CA GLY A 1118 13.06 16.56 -1.12
C GLY A 1118 13.62 15.13 -1.05
N LYS A 1119 13.12 14.19 -1.87
CA LYS A 1119 13.57 12.79 -1.90
C LYS A 1119 14.44 12.55 -3.12
N GLN A 1120 15.74 12.43 -2.89
CA GLN A 1120 16.71 12.07 -3.94
C GLN A 1120 16.82 10.54 -4.07
N PRO A 1121 17.16 10.02 -5.27
CA PRO A 1121 17.58 8.63 -5.41
C PRO A 1121 18.80 8.30 -4.54
N GLU A 1122 18.96 7.03 -4.20
CA GLU A 1122 20.16 6.55 -3.50
C GLU A 1122 21.43 6.70 -4.35
N ASP A 1123 21.30 6.57 -5.67
CA ASP A 1123 22.38 6.83 -6.64
C ASP A 1123 22.37 8.32 -7.04
N PRO A 1124 23.41 9.10 -6.72
CA PRO A 1124 23.48 10.52 -7.06
C PRO A 1124 23.61 10.77 -8.58
N GLN A 1125 23.95 9.76 -9.38
CA GLN A 1125 23.89 9.82 -10.83
C GLN A 1125 22.49 9.56 -11.38
N MET A 1126 21.49 9.33 -10.54
CA MET A 1126 20.10 9.16 -10.95
C MET A 1126 19.26 10.36 -10.54
N CYS A 1127 18.27 10.71 -11.36
CA CYS A 1127 17.21 11.64 -10.96
C CYS A 1127 15.83 11.05 -11.20
N LEU A 1128 14.92 11.28 -10.25
CA LEU A 1128 13.49 11.05 -10.44
C LEU A 1128 12.93 12.17 -11.34
N ALA A 1129 12.96 12.00 -12.67
CA ALA A 1129 12.58 13.05 -13.64
C ALA A 1129 11.23 13.71 -13.33
N CYS A 1130 10.27 12.95 -12.80
CA CYS A 1130 8.95 13.42 -12.42
C CYS A 1130 8.89 14.33 -11.19
N GLN A 1131 9.98 14.45 -10.45
CA GLN A 1131 10.14 15.35 -9.31
C GLN A 1131 11.42 16.14 -9.39
N ALA A 1132 12.22 15.99 -10.45
CA ALA A 1132 13.51 16.64 -10.61
C ALA A 1132 13.39 17.85 -11.52
N ILE A 1133 14.16 18.89 -11.21
CA ILE A 1133 14.33 20.09 -12.04
C ILE A 1133 15.82 20.44 -12.13
N PRO A 1134 16.29 20.93 -13.27
CA PRO A 1134 17.70 21.26 -13.46
C PRO A 1134 18.11 22.46 -12.61
N THR A 1135 19.36 22.40 -12.12
CA THR A 1135 20.05 23.50 -11.40
C THR A 1135 21.35 23.92 -12.11
N SER A 1136 21.69 23.23 -13.19
CA SER A 1136 22.73 23.56 -14.17
C SER A 1136 22.27 23.05 -15.55
N ASP A 1137 23.05 23.33 -16.60
CA ASP A 1137 22.92 22.59 -17.86
C ASP A 1137 23.04 21.08 -17.57
N LEU A 1138 22.20 20.28 -18.24
CA LEU A 1138 21.91 18.90 -17.87
C LEU A 1138 21.97 17.98 -19.10
N ILE A 1139 22.63 16.83 -18.97
CA ILE A 1139 22.62 15.75 -19.97
C ILE A 1139 22.04 14.49 -19.33
N LEU A 1140 20.98 13.94 -19.93
CA LEU A 1140 20.28 12.74 -19.47
C LEU A 1140 20.45 11.60 -20.49
N ASP A 1141 20.65 10.38 -19.98
CA ASP A 1141 20.75 9.15 -20.79
C ASP A 1141 19.36 8.63 -21.19
N ILE A 1142 18.67 9.37 -22.05
CA ILE A 1142 17.32 9.05 -22.56
C ILE A 1142 17.05 9.64 -23.94
#